data_AF-A0A0H3MIU4-F1
#
_entry.id   AF-A0A0H3MIU4-F1
#
_cell.length_a   1.000
_cell.length_b   1.000
_cell.length_c   1.000
_cell.angle_alpha   90.00
_cell.angle_beta   90.00
_cell.angle_gamma   90.00
#
_symmetry.space_group_name_H-M   'P 1'
#
loop_
_entity.id
_entity.type
_entity.pdbx_description
1 polymer ?
#
loop_
_entity_poly.entity_id
_entity_poly.type
_entity_poly.pdbx_seq_one_letter_code
_entity_poly.pdbx_strand_id
1 'polypeptide(L)'
;MNKIYKVIWNHTTQKWDVVSELTSCRKKCKSTRLGIALSAMVLGGAIAINCNNAMADVILSPDWRPGTNNSGVGAATVSGKTEYITGPNVVQSGGSGLIWMTVEQAILNGYTTGDNLSGLIYVNTGEKTKTITVKDEVTGAYQTLQVFDTDSFSQRDAGTGGNETIPGFSGTADFFNATRFVTANNGGTAILDVGSPAIGNFFKNTQLAVADGEGSSVVWNSVNDFYFQPGATMQGGGVTQKIIDSMKYAGTITDWAGKVHHINSLDDLKQYNQYLIKSLEDKTLSYKQYDAEFNKALIVTKHNYNVDMTAGGRIDSTPYKENVGLLAVLHATNNARAILGKTGKLTGVLPAYGNGGGIVATNGGTGVNEGVIDAIGTEMIAYQDSTIVNDGTLFVWDNNDKYALQAEGMVAGSNGSSAINNGVINIRPFKNAFAPEGINTAIVVSNGGMATNKGTINITADASTNDNNGKTRGVNVGAGGSFINSAFGSINVGIAEDKTATHSAVGSVAIEVQNGANKVVNEGTIFLGRGAQGNYGILAKDAGSVDVVNKGTITIDGYDSDAPALNVGMLANNSSGMKNSGIINVNGLNSTGLQVINAGQLNSDGTINVGGEGISSGFRNYGAWVEGARSNVNVSGKINLSGTGAVGVFAKDGGSLTLSGNGAVLFGSSDQIGFYVYGKDSAIHNTGSGVMDVSTENSTLFRIASGATFQGTADASSALTASGKNSYALIATGKSDGGVASTVTSGGMTINLTGEGATATLIEGGAQGTIESNAIINMDNASAIAGIADGNGYDISGKLINPKDKTTLLTAGAQLSSTQDKVTGYIARNGATLNNTGNIIFTGKNTVGVRVEEGAVGTNSGNITVQDGGVGLIANATQDVTTINNSGNLVLKGGDNANRTTGIKASGTTTTVNMTAGTISLQGQGAIGVEASNKGTVNLDGSAVPNFASDGSGITDQIAFRIIGDGATIKTNIAPGTLLDASGERSVLFRIEDGAKQAGSLLMKTSGTGSRGIWATGKGSNVLAEAGSDFQILGAQAQGLYVTGGATATLKQGASVNLVGDGAVVAEVDGNEYALDGSITQTNTGSVITNEADISSPLNNAKGFITRNQGLLINSGNIDFTAGTDNIGVWVDNGRFENTGSRIAVNGVALFVEGAQSQITSTGGD
;
A
#
# COMPACT_ATOMS: atom_id res chain seq x y z
N MET A 1 26.51 16.64 42.84
CA MET A 1 27.07 17.77 43.62
C MET A 1 26.35 17.83 44.97
N ASN A 2 27.08 17.66 46.07
CA ASN A 2 26.54 17.54 47.42
C ASN A 2 25.86 18.85 47.88
N LYS A 3 24.57 18.81 48.20
CA LYS A 3 23.85 19.92 48.86
C LYS A 3 23.86 19.67 50.37
N ILE A 4 24.59 20.48 51.11
CA ILE A 4 24.67 20.43 52.58
C ILE A 4 23.47 21.20 53.15
N TYR A 5 22.72 20.57 54.07
CA TYR A 5 21.58 21.16 54.77
C TYR A 5 21.81 21.09 56.28
N LYS A 6 21.24 22.03 57.03
CA LYS A 6 21.23 22.02 58.51
C LYS A 6 19.80 21.92 59.02
N VAL A 7 19.62 21.11 60.05
CA VAL A 7 18.34 20.95 60.74
C VAL A 7 18.29 21.91 61.93
N ILE A 8 17.26 22.76 62.00
CA ILE A 8 17.05 23.73 63.09
C ILE A 8 15.68 23.53 63.73
N TRP A 9 15.60 23.74 65.04
CA TRP A 9 14.35 23.63 65.78
C TRP A 9 13.52 24.91 65.64
N ASN A 10 12.29 24.80 65.14
CA ASN A 10 11.37 25.93 65.00
C ASN A 10 10.40 25.96 66.19
N HIS A 11 10.61 26.92 67.09
CA HIS A 11 9.80 27.06 68.32
C HIS A 11 8.34 27.48 68.06
N THR A 12 8.03 28.05 66.90
CA THR A 12 6.65 28.48 66.55
C THR A 12 5.81 27.30 66.09
N THR A 13 6.42 26.35 65.36
CA THR A 13 5.75 25.16 64.81
C THR A 13 6.08 23.86 65.54
N GLN A 14 6.91 23.90 66.59
CA GLN A 14 7.34 22.76 67.41
C GLN A 14 7.86 21.55 66.60
N LYS A 15 8.61 21.83 65.53
CA LYS A 15 9.20 20.79 64.65
C LYS A 15 10.61 21.17 64.19
N TRP A 16 11.35 20.16 63.75
CA TRP A 16 12.67 20.31 63.15
C TRP A 16 12.54 20.61 61.65
N ASP A 17 13.03 21.77 61.21
CA ASP A 17 13.00 22.20 59.81
C ASP A 17 14.38 22.07 59.17
N VAL A 18 14.44 21.62 57.91
CA VAL A 18 15.69 21.50 57.12
C VAL A 18 15.89 22.78 56.30
N VAL A 19 16.99 23.49 56.53
CA VAL A 19 17.29 24.75 55.83
C VAL A 19 18.68 24.75 55.20
N SER A 20 18.86 25.57 54.16
CA SER A 20 20.15 25.78 53.50
C SER A 20 21.07 26.66 54.36
N GLU A 21 22.36 26.30 54.48
CA GLU A 21 23.36 27.04 55.28
C GLU A 21 23.65 28.47 54.78
N LEU A 22 23.11 28.89 53.62
CA LEU A 22 23.38 30.21 53.03
C LEU A 22 22.38 31.31 53.45
N THR A 23 21.45 31.02 54.36
CA THR A 23 20.41 31.97 54.77
C THR A 23 20.86 32.75 56.00
N SER A 24 21.18 34.05 55.85
CA SER A 24 21.60 34.93 56.95
C SER A 24 20.42 35.69 57.59
N CYS A 25 20.28 35.59 58.91
CA CYS A 25 19.22 36.22 59.70
C CYS A 25 19.49 37.71 60.02
N ARG A 26 18.43 38.54 60.05
CA ARG A 26 18.43 39.83 60.78
C ARG A 26 17.29 39.91 61.81
N LYS A 27 17.76 39.84 63.07
CA LYS A 27 17.40 40.59 64.29
C LYS A 27 15.99 40.49 64.92
N LYS A 28 16.05 39.98 66.17
CA LYS A 28 15.18 40.05 67.35
C LYS A 28 14.32 41.32 67.51
N CYS A 29 13.10 41.13 68.02
CA CYS A 29 12.45 42.03 68.98
C CYS A 29 11.72 41.25 70.09
N LYS A 30 11.73 41.84 71.28
CA LYS A 30 11.46 41.26 72.61
C LYS A 30 9.97 41.02 72.87
N SER A 31 9.64 39.96 73.61
CA SER A 31 8.35 39.78 74.28
C SER A 31 8.40 40.38 75.68
N THR A 32 7.31 41.03 76.07
CA THR A 32 7.04 41.39 77.48
C THR A 32 5.61 40.97 77.80
N ARG A 33 5.48 40.10 78.80
CA ARG A 33 4.20 39.74 79.45
C ARG A 33 3.73 40.91 80.32
N LEU A 34 2.42 41.14 80.41
CA LEU A 34 1.76 41.55 81.65
C LEU A 34 0.26 41.23 81.58
N GLY A 35 -0.29 40.70 82.67
CA GLY A 35 -1.70 40.36 82.82
C GLY A 35 -2.45 41.34 83.73
N ILE A 36 -3.79 41.33 83.53
CA ILE A 36 -4.91 41.53 84.47
C ILE A 36 -4.95 42.82 85.33
N ALA A 37 -5.98 43.66 85.14
CA ALA A 37 -6.98 44.04 86.17
C ALA A 37 -8.06 45.03 85.64
N LEU A 38 -9.30 44.83 86.09
CA LEU A 38 -10.53 45.59 85.80
C LEU A 38 -10.53 47.03 86.31
N SER A 39 -11.25 47.95 85.64
CA SER A 39 -12.35 48.77 86.20
C SER A 39 -12.96 49.72 85.15
N ALA A 40 -14.27 49.98 85.29
CA ALA A 40 -15.13 50.70 84.36
C ALA A 40 -15.22 52.21 84.64
N MET A 41 -15.31 53.05 83.60
CA MET A 41 -16.20 54.22 83.54
C MET A 41 -16.27 54.84 82.14
N VAL A 42 -17.47 55.34 81.82
CA VAL A 42 -17.98 55.82 80.52
C VAL A 42 -17.47 57.22 80.15
N LEU A 43 -17.14 57.46 78.88
CA LEU A 43 -17.48 58.67 78.09
C LEU A 43 -17.03 58.51 76.62
N GLY A 44 -17.91 58.90 75.69
CA GLY A 44 -17.84 58.56 74.26
C GLY A 44 -16.82 59.33 73.42
N GLY A 45 -16.54 58.76 72.26
CA GLY A 45 -15.73 59.37 71.20
C GLY A 45 -15.34 58.30 70.17
N ALA A 46 -15.92 58.40 68.97
CA ALA A 46 -15.74 57.46 67.88
C ALA A 46 -14.26 57.33 67.45
N ILE A 47 -13.72 56.11 67.59
CA ILE A 47 -12.70 55.55 66.70
C ILE A 47 -13.08 54.09 66.52
N ALA A 48 -13.80 53.77 65.44
CA ALA A 48 -13.92 52.39 64.99
C ALA A 48 -12.56 51.97 64.41
N ILE A 49 -11.68 51.53 65.31
CA ILE A 49 -10.49 50.77 64.96
C ILE A 49 -11.02 49.48 64.33
N ASN A 50 -10.73 49.27 63.03
CA ASN A 50 -10.88 47.98 62.38
C ASN A 50 -10.12 46.95 63.20
N CYS A 51 -10.83 46.21 64.05
CA CYS A 51 -10.36 44.93 64.53
C CYS A 51 -10.13 44.08 63.29
N ASN A 52 -8.87 43.71 63.05
CA ASN A 52 -8.56 42.56 62.21
C ASN A 52 -9.43 41.39 62.68
N ASN A 53 -10.47 41.06 61.91
CA ASN A 53 -11.17 39.80 62.09
C ASN A 53 -10.14 38.71 61.80
N ALA A 54 -9.73 38.00 62.85
CA ALA A 54 -9.28 36.63 62.66
C ALA A 54 -10.40 35.91 61.90
N MET A 55 -10.07 35.37 60.73
CA MET A 55 -10.99 34.59 59.90
C MET A 55 -11.50 33.43 60.78
N ALA A 56 -12.77 33.43 61.16
CA ALA A 56 -13.38 32.30 61.82
C ALA A 56 -13.83 31.32 60.73
N ASP A 57 -13.33 30.10 60.77
CA ASP A 57 -13.76 29.03 59.87
C ASP A 57 -15.25 28.75 60.09
N VAL A 58 -16.01 28.61 59.00
CA VAL A 58 -17.41 28.16 59.06
C VAL A 58 -17.40 26.64 59.14
N ILE A 59 -17.99 26.08 60.19
CA ILE A 59 -18.03 24.63 60.44
C ILE A 59 -19.44 24.12 60.13
N LEU A 60 -19.55 23.18 59.18
CA LEU A 60 -20.79 22.50 58.83
C LEU A 60 -21.14 21.40 59.85
N SER A 61 -22.41 20.98 59.88
CA SER A 61 -22.85 19.83 60.72
C SER A 61 -21.97 18.61 60.45
N PRO A 62 -21.45 17.91 61.49
CA PRO A 62 -20.56 16.76 61.29
C PRO A 62 -21.26 15.58 60.61
N ASP A 63 -22.56 15.37 60.88
CA ASP A 63 -23.42 14.40 60.21
C ASP A 63 -24.35 15.10 59.22
N TRP A 64 -24.29 14.70 57.94
CA TRP A 64 -25.11 15.23 56.86
C TRP A 64 -26.04 14.15 56.29
N ARG A 65 -27.35 14.27 56.52
CA ARG A 65 -28.35 13.22 56.20
C ARG A 65 -29.60 13.79 55.51
N PRO A 66 -30.30 13.03 54.64
CA PRO A 66 -31.48 13.54 53.92
C PRO A 66 -32.58 14.07 54.85
N GLY A 67 -32.85 13.35 55.95
CA GLY A 67 -33.89 13.74 56.91
C GLY A 67 -33.65 15.09 57.61
N THR A 68 -32.42 15.62 57.60
CA THR A 68 -32.05 16.85 58.31
C THR A 68 -31.44 17.93 57.43
N ASN A 69 -30.97 17.60 56.23
CA ASN A 69 -30.16 18.50 55.39
C ASN A 69 -30.68 18.66 53.95
N ASN A 70 -31.94 18.31 53.70
CA ASN A 70 -32.61 18.61 52.44
C ASN A 70 -33.11 20.06 52.39
N SER A 71 -33.44 20.53 51.19
CA SER A 71 -34.02 21.87 50.96
C SER A 71 -33.16 23.03 51.52
N GLY A 72 -31.84 22.91 51.38
CA GLY A 72 -30.87 23.92 51.83
C GLY A 72 -30.64 24.01 53.33
N VAL A 73 -31.26 23.14 54.15
CA VAL A 73 -31.10 23.17 55.61
C VAL A 73 -29.65 22.84 56.00
N GLY A 74 -29.03 23.75 56.76
CA GLY A 74 -27.65 23.65 57.22
C GLY A 74 -26.60 24.24 56.28
N ALA A 75 -26.98 24.71 55.08
CA ALA A 75 -26.06 25.28 54.10
C ALA A 75 -25.46 26.63 54.57
N ALA A 76 -24.16 26.83 54.33
CA ALA A 76 -23.50 28.11 54.55
C ALA A 76 -23.74 29.10 53.40
N THR A 77 -23.64 30.41 53.67
CA THR A 77 -23.67 31.46 52.65
C THR A 77 -22.51 32.43 52.85
N VAL A 78 -21.67 32.59 51.82
CA VAL A 78 -20.49 33.47 51.82
C VAL A 78 -20.73 34.65 50.87
N SER A 79 -20.86 35.86 51.40
CA SER A 79 -21.23 37.05 50.63
C SER A 79 -20.19 38.17 50.76
N GLY A 80 -19.60 38.61 49.65
CA GLY A 80 -18.66 39.75 49.59
C GLY A 80 -17.34 39.61 50.36
N LYS A 81 -17.02 38.42 50.86
CA LYS A 81 -15.83 38.11 51.66
C LYS A 81 -15.25 36.74 51.29
N THR A 82 -14.04 36.45 51.76
CA THR A 82 -13.44 35.11 51.67
C THR A 82 -13.62 34.37 52.98
N GLU A 83 -14.12 33.12 52.95
CA GLU A 83 -14.27 32.26 54.13
C GLU A 83 -13.80 30.84 53.87
N TYR A 84 -13.26 30.20 54.91
CA TYR A 84 -12.92 28.78 54.92
C TYR A 84 -14.09 27.97 55.50
N ILE A 85 -14.48 26.90 54.80
CA ILE A 85 -15.59 26.02 55.16
C ILE A 85 -15.01 24.64 55.48
N THR A 86 -15.31 24.13 56.68
CA THR A 86 -14.86 22.80 57.13
C THR A 86 -16.04 21.89 57.48
N GLY A 87 -15.84 20.57 57.34
CA GLY A 87 -16.91 19.58 57.45
C GLY A 87 -17.80 19.54 56.19
N PRO A 88 -18.85 18.72 56.14
CA PRO A 88 -19.21 17.66 57.08
C PRO A 88 -18.18 16.53 57.16
N ASN A 89 -18.26 15.69 58.19
CA ASN A 89 -17.38 14.52 58.38
C ASN A 89 -18.03 13.21 57.88
N VAL A 90 -19.37 13.17 57.82
CA VAL A 90 -20.15 12.03 57.31
C VAL A 90 -21.24 12.54 56.38
N VAL A 91 -21.29 12.03 55.15
CA VAL A 91 -22.35 12.35 54.18
C VAL A 91 -22.93 11.05 53.61
N GLN A 92 -24.11 10.64 54.10
CA GLN A 92 -24.70 9.34 53.73
C GLN A 92 -26.24 9.42 53.65
N SER A 93 -26.81 8.75 52.65
CA SER A 93 -28.26 8.48 52.53
C SER A 93 -28.54 6.96 52.59
N GLY A 94 -29.77 6.52 52.88
CA GLY A 94 -30.09 5.09 53.05
C GLY A 94 -30.49 4.32 51.78
N GLY A 95 -30.80 4.96 50.64
CA GLY A 95 -31.04 4.24 49.37
C GLY A 95 -31.55 5.10 48.20
N SER A 96 -31.58 4.54 46.98
CA SER A 96 -32.04 5.24 45.76
C SER A 96 -33.52 5.55 45.72
N GLY A 97 -34.29 4.82 46.52
CA GLY A 97 -35.73 4.71 46.38
C GLY A 97 -36.16 3.76 45.26
N LEU A 98 -35.25 3.08 44.55
CA LEU A 98 -35.53 1.96 43.64
C LEU A 98 -35.20 0.61 44.29
N ILE A 99 -36.00 -0.40 43.93
CA ILE A 99 -35.67 -1.81 44.07
C ILE A 99 -35.55 -2.43 42.68
N TRP A 100 -34.60 -3.34 42.50
CA TRP A 100 -34.39 -4.09 41.26
C TRP A 100 -34.81 -5.53 41.50
N MET A 101 -35.77 -6.00 40.73
CA MET A 101 -36.37 -7.32 40.87
C MET A 101 -36.09 -8.17 39.63
N THR A 102 -36.00 -9.48 39.79
CA THR A 102 -36.16 -10.38 38.63
C THR A 102 -37.58 -10.24 38.06
N VAL A 103 -37.79 -10.64 36.81
CA VAL A 103 -39.13 -10.63 36.19
C VAL A 103 -40.14 -11.39 37.05
N GLU A 104 -39.76 -12.56 37.57
CA GLU A 104 -40.60 -13.38 38.45
C GLU A 104 -40.96 -12.64 39.75
N GLN A 105 -39.97 -12.02 40.41
CA GLN A 105 -40.20 -11.23 41.62
C GLN A 105 -41.09 -10.03 41.36
N ALA A 106 -40.94 -9.36 40.21
CA ALA A 106 -41.78 -8.22 39.86
C ALA A 106 -43.22 -8.63 39.56
N ILE A 107 -43.44 -9.79 38.93
CA ILE A 107 -44.79 -10.37 38.75
C ILE A 107 -45.40 -10.73 40.10
N LEU A 108 -44.67 -11.47 40.96
CA LEU A 108 -45.13 -11.88 42.29
C LEU A 108 -45.47 -10.68 43.18
N ASN A 109 -44.62 -9.66 43.16
CA ASN A 109 -44.79 -8.44 43.94
C ASN A 109 -45.73 -7.44 43.26
N GLY A 110 -46.37 -7.79 42.14
CA GLY A 110 -47.41 -6.98 41.48
C GLY A 110 -46.93 -5.68 40.84
N TYR A 111 -45.66 -5.62 40.41
CA TYR A 111 -45.09 -4.50 39.65
C TYR A 111 -45.26 -4.65 38.14
N THR A 112 -45.42 -5.86 37.62
CA THR A 112 -45.67 -6.08 36.19
C THR A 112 -46.51 -7.34 35.98
N THR A 113 -47.08 -7.48 34.80
CA THR A 113 -47.58 -8.75 34.26
C THR A 113 -46.85 -9.04 32.94
N GLY A 114 -46.76 -10.29 32.51
CA GLY A 114 -46.08 -10.66 31.26
C GLY A 114 -45.48 -12.06 31.27
N ASP A 115 -44.67 -12.35 30.25
CA ASP A 115 -44.04 -13.65 30.04
C ASP A 115 -43.06 -14.01 31.17
N ASN A 116 -43.04 -15.27 31.59
CA ASN A 116 -41.97 -15.79 32.44
C ASN A 116 -40.77 -16.15 31.56
N LEU A 117 -39.59 -15.60 31.87
CA LEU A 117 -38.34 -15.89 31.15
C LEU A 117 -37.62 -17.14 31.63
N SER A 118 -38.13 -17.82 32.67
CA SER A 118 -37.55 -19.05 33.21
C SER A 118 -37.35 -20.10 32.11
N GLY A 119 -36.11 -20.58 31.97
CA GLY A 119 -35.72 -21.58 30.96
C GLY A 119 -35.44 -21.02 29.57
N LEU A 120 -35.57 -19.71 29.36
CA LEU A 120 -35.07 -19.04 28.15
C LEU A 120 -33.61 -18.62 28.35
N ILE A 121 -32.85 -18.50 27.26
CA ILE A 121 -31.42 -18.17 27.29
C ILE A 121 -31.16 -16.79 26.71
N TYR A 122 -30.00 -16.22 27.02
CA TYR A 122 -29.41 -15.08 26.37
C TYR A 122 -27.97 -15.42 25.97
N VAL A 123 -27.60 -15.13 24.72
CA VAL A 123 -26.25 -15.38 24.20
C VAL A 123 -25.59 -14.03 23.93
N ASN A 124 -24.47 -13.77 24.59
CA ASN A 124 -23.63 -12.61 24.31
C ASN A 124 -22.53 -13.02 23.32
N THR A 125 -22.50 -12.40 22.15
CA THR A 125 -21.50 -12.66 21.09
C THR A 125 -20.36 -11.63 21.06
N GLY A 126 -20.43 -10.57 21.87
CA GLY A 126 -19.49 -9.44 21.76
C GLY A 126 -19.57 -8.72 20.41
N GLU A 127 -18.56 -7.86 20.16
CA GLU A 127 -18.33 -7.20 18.87
C GLU A 127 -17.36 -8.02 17.98
N LYS A 128 -17.00 -7.45 16.82
CA LYS A 128 -16.00 -8.02 15.92
C LYS A 128 -14.64 -7.45 16.25
N THR A 129 -13.87 -8.12 17.11
CA THR A 129 -12.51 -7.67 17.50
C THR A 129 -11.41 -8.67 17.23
N LYS A 130 -11.76 -9.89 16.82
CA LYS A 130 -10.73 -10.83 16.40
C LYS A 130 -10.22 -10.40 15.04
N THR A 131 -8.94 -10.03 15.00
CA THR A 131 -8.25 -9.78 13.75
C THR A 131 -7.88 -11.12 13.11
N ILE A 132 -8.34 -11.34 11.88
CA ILE A 132 -7.86 -12.44 11.03
C ILE A 132 -7.09 -11.86 9.86
N THR A 133 -6.12 -12.64 9.38
CA THR A 133 -5.33 -12.29 8.21
C THR A 133 -5.83 -13.08 7.02
N VAL A 134 -6.29 -12.37 5.99
CA VAL A 134 -6.68 -12.96 4.72
C VAL A 134 -5.67 -12.50 3.69
N LYS A 135 -5.04 -13.46 3.00
CA LYS A 135 -4.20 -13.13 1.86
C LYS A 135 -5.10 -12.62 0.76
N ASP A 136 -4.94 -11.38 0.33
CA ASP A 136 -5.52 -10.96 -0.93
C ASP A 136 -4.64 -11.57 -2.04
N GLU A 137 -5.16 -12.56 -2.78
CA GLU A 137 -4.38 -13.28 -3.80
C GLU A 137 -4.21 -12.42 -5.04
N VAL A 138 -4.99 -11.34 -5.14
CA VAL A 138 -5.00 -10.49 -6.31
C VAL A 138 -4.06 -9.30 -6.12
N THR A 139 -3.92 -8.80 -4.89
CA THR A 139 -2.82 -7.90 -4.57
C THR A 139 -1.56 -8.66 -4.20
N GLY A 140 -1.63 -9.86 -3.62
CA GLY A 140 -0.50 -10.61 -3.08
C GLY A 140 -0.10 -10.18 -1.66
N ALA A 141 -0.71 -9.12 -1.14
CA ALA A 141 -0.54 -8.67 0.24
C ALA A 141 -1.60 -9.27 1.17
N TYR A 142 -1.28 -9.29 2.45
CA TYR A 142 -2.22 -9.58 3.50
C TYR A 142 -3.10 -8.38 3.81
N GLN A 143 -4.38 -8.67 4.04
CA GLN A 143 -5.34 -7.74 4.59
C GLN A 143 -5.86 -8.31 5.90
N THR A 144 -6.15 -7.42 6.83
CA THR A 144 -6.76 -7.80 8.11
C THR A 144 -8.26 -7.54 8.08
N LEU A 145 -9.05 -8.55 8.46
CA LEU A 145 -10.49 -8.42 8.65
C LEU A 145 -10.85 -8.60 10.13
N GLN A 146 -11.88 -7.90 10.58
CA GLN A 146 -12.39 -8.01 11.95
C GLN A 146 -13.58 -8.98 11.99
N VAL A 147 -13.50 -10.04 12.78
CA VAL A 147 -14.55 -11.05 12.94
C VAL A 147 -14.95 -11.19 14.40
N PHE A 148 -16.10 -11.82 14.67
CA PHE A 148 -16.51 -12.11 16.04
C PHE A 148 -15.49 -13.01 16.72
N ASP A 149 -15.04 -12.61 17.91
CA ASP A 149 -14.16 -13.44 18.70
C ASP A 149 -14.96 -14.57 19.38
N THR A 150 -14.78 -15.79 18.88
CA THR A 150 -15.43 -16.99 19.39
C THR A 150 -15.22 -17.19 20.90
N ASP A 151 -14.08 -16.76 21.44
CA ASP A 151 -13.77 -16.94 22.87
C ASP A 151 -14.55 -15.96 23.76
N SER A 152 -15.07 -14.88 23.18
CA SER A 152 -15.95 -13.93 23.87
C SER A 152 -17.39 -14.41 24.03
N PHE A 153 -17.78 -15.49 23.33
CA PHE A 153 -19.18 -15.97 23.36
C PHE A 153 -19.52 -16.60 24.70
N SER A 154 -20.61 -16.12 25.30
CA SER A 154 -21.12 -16.61 26.58
C SER A 154 -22.63 -16.79 26.55
N GLN A 155 -23.14 -17.70 27.37
CA GLN A 155 -24.56 -17.96 27.56
C GLN A 155 -24.93 -17.75 29.02
N ARG A 156 -26.09 -17.16 29.25
CA ARG A 156 -26.76 -17.09 30.56
C ARG A 156 -28.26 -17.32 30.40
N ASP A 157 -28.98 -17.42 31.51
CA ASP A 157 -30.44 -17.41 31.50
C ASP A 157 -30.94 -15.99 31.18
N ALA A 158 -31.97 -15.89 30.33
CA ALA A 158 -32.60 -14.61 30.02
C ALA A 158 -33.27 -14.02 31.27
N GLY A 159 -33.13 -12.72 31.50
CA GLY A 159 -33.69 -12.04 32.68
C GLY A 159 -32.77 -12.05 33.91
N THR A 160 -31.54 -12.56 33.78
CA THR A 160 -30.56 -12.62 34.87
C THR A 160 -29.46 -11.56 34.77
N GLY A 161 -29.43 -10.81 33.66
CA GLY A 161 -28.53 -9.69 33.52
C GLY A 161 -28.87 -8.52 34.44
N GLY A 162 -27.86 -7.77 34.87
CA GLY A 162 -28.07 -6.56 35.67
C GLY A 162 -29.00 -5.55 35.00
N ASN A 163 -28.93 -5.44 33.67
CA ASN A 163 -29.81 -4.60 32.84
C ASN A 163 -31.15 -5.27 32.47
N GLU A 164 -31.37 -6.53 32.81
CA GLU A 164 -32.61 -7.28 32.56
C GLU A 164 -33.52 -7.35 33.80
N THR A 165 -33.22 -6.54 34.82
CA THR A 165 -34.04 -6.41 36.02
C THR A 165 -35.22 -5.48 35.79
N ILE A 166 -36.31 -5.72 36.52
CA ILE A 166 -37.51 -4.89 36.55
C ILE A 166 -37.38 -3.88 37.71
N PRO A 167 -37.38 -2.57 37.42
CA PRO A 167 -37.33 -1.55 38.47
C PRO A 167 -38.69 -1.39 39.17
N GLY A 168 -38.67 -1.12 40.47
CA GLY A 168 -39.84 -0.70 41.25
C GLY A 168 -39.47 0.37 42.27
N PHE A 169 -40.43 1.14 42.76
CA PHE A 169 -40.19 2.04 43.90
C PHE A 169 -40.10 1.26 45.20
N SER A 170 -39.10 1.59 46.01
CA SER A 170 -39.01 1.14 47.40
C SER A 170 -40.16 1.75 48.21
N GLY A 171 -40.57 1.07 49.29
CA GLY A 171 -41.51 1.65 50.28
C GLY A 171 -40.94 2.80 51.09
N THR A 172 -39.63 3.08 50.98
CA THR A 172 -38.95 4.19 51.66
C THR A 172 -38.08 4.97 50.68
N ALA A 173 -38.25 6.29 50.63
CA ALA A 173 -37.45 7.22 49.83
C ALA A 173 -36.42 7.91 50.71
N ASP A 174 -35.14 7.50 50.61
CA ASP A 174 -34.05 7.97 51.46
C ASP A 174 -32.86 8.50 50.63
N PHE A 175 -33.17 9.50 49.80
CA PHE A 175 -32.23 10.23 48.95
C PHE A 175 -32.23 11.73 49.29
N PHE A 176 -31.11 12.41 48.98
CA PHE A 176 -31.00 13.85 49.16
C PHE A 176 -31.81 14.60 48.09
N ASN A 177 -32.43 15.70 48.47
CA ASN A 177 -33.13 16.60 47.56
C ASN A 177 -32.84 18.05 47.92
N ALA A 178 -32.38 18.83 46.92
CA ALA A 178 -32.00 20.23 47.08
C ALA A 178 -31.03 20.47 48.26
N THR A 179 -30.10 19.54 48.50
CA THR A 179 -29.07 19.71 49.55
C THR A 179 -27.91 20.58 49.04
N ARG A 180 -27.24 21.29 49.95
CA ARG A 180 -26.14 22.21 49.64
C ARG A 180 -25.23 22.40 50.86
N PHE A 181 -23.92 22.39 50.66
CA PHE A 181 -22.95 22.74 51.71
C PHE A 181 -22.75 24.25 51.79
N VAL A 182 -22.56 24.92 50.65
CA VAL A 182 -22.29 26.36 50.62
C VAL A 182 -22.77 27.03 49.34
N THR A 183 -23.19 28.30 49.47
CA THR A 183 -23.37 29.24 48.35
C THR A 183 -22.47 30.45 48.54
N ALA A 184 -21.61 30.77 47.57
CA ALA A 184 -20.85 32.01 47.50
C ALA A 184 -21.54 32.98 46.54
N ASN A 185 -21.83 34.20 46.98
CA ASN A 185 -22.53 35.22 46.16
C ASN A 185 -21.97 36.64 46.40
N ASN A 186 -22.43 37.61 45.60
CA ASN A 186 -22.06 39.03 45.71
C ASN A 186 -20.53 39.27 45.83
N GLY A 187 -19.72 38.59 45.04
CA GLY A 187 -18.25 38.70 45.10
C GLY A 187 -17.58 37.88 46.22
N GLY A 188 -18.31 37.04 46.95
CA GLY A 188 -17.77 36.17 48.01
C GLY A 188 -16.97 34.98 47.48
N THR A 189 -16.01 34.49 48.26
CA THR A 189 -15.19 33.30 47.95
C THR A 189 -15.26 32.27 49.09
N ALA A 190 -15.78 31.07 48.82
CA ALA A 190 -15.77 29.97 49.79
C ALA A 190 -14.64 28.97 49.47
N ILE A 191 -13.79 28.65 50.44
CA ILE A 191 -12.72 27.65 50.32
C ILE A 191 -13.07 26.45 51.19
N LEU A 192 -13.38 25.31 50.57
CA LEU A 192 -13.89 24.11 51.22
C LEU A 192 -12.81 23.08 51.49
N ASP A 193 -12.83 22.52 52.70
CA ASP A 193 -12.12 21.30 53.11
C ASP A 193 -13.13 20.33 53.76
N VAL A 194 -13.66 19.41 52.95
CA VAL A 194 -14.71 18.48 53.38
C VAL A 194 -14.08 17.26 54.04
N GLY A 195 -14.31 17.11 55.34
CA GLY A 195 -13.74 16.05 56.17
C GLY A 195 -14.28 14.64 55.90
N SER A 196 -15.36 14.51 55.11
CA SER A 196 -15.95 13.21 54.79
C SER A 196 -15.22 12.49 53.67
N PRO A 197 -14.57 11.33 53.91
CA PRO A 197 -13.83 10.63 52.87
C PRO A 197 -14.71 10.07 51.76
N ALA A 198 -15.99 9.77 52.06
CA ALA A 198 -16.98 9.26 51.11
C ALA A 198 -18.26 10.11 51.17
N ILE A 199 -18.74 10.54 49.99
CA ILE A 199 -19.91 11.39 49.80
C ILE A 199 -20.88 10.68 48.86
N GLY A 200 -21.98 10.14 49.40
CA GLY A 200 -22.92 9.43 48.53
C GLY A 200 -24.21 8.94 49.18
N ASN A 201 -25.27 8.94 48.36
CA ASN A 201 -25.80 7.69 47.79
C ASN A 201 -26.74 8.01 46.61
N PHE A 202 -27.77 8.84 46.77
CA PHE A 202 -28.60 9.29 45.64
C PHE A 202 -29.17 10.70 45.86
N PHE A 203 -29.33 11.47 44.78
CA PHE A 203 -29.57 12.93 44.83
C PHE A 203 -30.61 13.42 43.83
N LYS A 204 -31.29 14.50 44.18
CA LYS A 204 -32.12 15.33 43.28
C LYS A 204 -31.84 16.81 43.52
N ASN A 205 -31.88 17.62 42.47
CA ASN A 205 -31.74 19.08 42.47
C ASN A 205 -30.57 19.59 43.35
N THR A 206 -29.47 18.84 43.42
CA THR A 206 -28.41 19.04 44.42
C THR A 206 -27.17 19.64 43.79
N GLN A 207 -26.69 20.75 44.34
CA GLN A 207 -25.37 21.30 44.03
C GLN A 207 -24.64 21.57 45.35
N LEU A 208 -23.57 20.83 45.65
CA LEU A 208 -22.94 20.84 46.98
C LEU A 208 -22.24 22.17 47.26
N ALA A 209 -21.43 22.68 46.33
CA ALA A 209 -20.80 23.99 46.42
C ALA A 209 -21.21 24.86 45.23
N VAL A 210 -21.83 26.00 45.48
CA VAL A 210 -22.34 26.90 44.43
C VAL A 210 -21.65 28.26 44.49
N ALA A 211 -21.18 28.75 43.35
CA ALA A 211 -20.84 30.16 43.16
C ALA A 211 -21.88 30.81 42.24
N ASP A 212 -22.46 31.93 42.68
CA ASP A 212 -23.55 32.60 41.99
C ASP A 212 -23.33 34.13 41.96
N GLY A 213 -23.18 34.68 40.75
CA GLY A 213 -22.97 36.10 40.51
C GLY A 213 -21.51 36.47 40.23
N GLU A 214 -21.34 37.60 39.54
CA GLU A 214 -20.04 38.09 39.13
C GLU A 214 -19.10 38.30 40.34
N GLY A 215 -17.84 37.87 40.17
CA GLY A 215 -16.81 37.95 41.20
C GLY A 215 -16.92 36.88 42.31
N SER A 216 -17.98 36.08 42.35
CA SER A 216 -18.12 35.00 43.33
C SER A 216 -17.36 33.74 42.96
N SER A 217 -16.82 33.04 43.96
CA SER A 217 -16.04 31.83 43.76
C SER A 217 -16.27 30.74 44.81
N VAL A 218 -16.22 29.48 44.40
CA VAL A 218 -16.03 28.33 45.32
C VAL A 218 -14.75 27.57 44.95
N VAL A 219 -13.99 27.12 45.95
CA VAL A 219 -12.75 26.36 45.80
C VAL A 219 -12.81 25.10 46.66
N TRP A 220 -12.70 23.91 46.06
CA TRP A 220 -12.69 22.63 46.77
C TRP A 220 -11.27 22.07 46.88
N ASN A 221 -10.76 21.86 48.10
CA ASN A 221 -9.36 21.49 48.36
C ASN A 221 -9.16 20.13 49.05
N SER A 222 -10.22 19.35 49.25
CA SER A 222 -10.19 18.02 49.88
C SER A 222 -10.26 16.86 48.88
N VAL A 223 -9.86 15.67 49.34
CA VAL A 223 -9.95 14.41 48.58
C VAL A 223 -11.19 13.66 49.03
N ASN A 224 -12.11 13.37 48.11
CA ASN A 224 -13.38 12.76 48.43
C ASN A 224 -13.79 11.74 47.36
N ASP A 225 -14.27 10.58 47.82
CA ASP A 225 -14.86 9.53 46.97
C ASP A 225 -16.37 9.71 46.88
N PHE A 226 -16.93 9.61 45.68
CA PHE A 226 -18.33 9.90 45.41
C PHE A 226 -19.12 8.68 44.98
N TYR A 227 -20.37 8.63 45.40
CA TYR A 227 -21.42 7.91 44.68
C TYR A 227 -22.59 8.86 44.51
N PHE A 228 -22.55 9.65 43.44
CA PHE A 228 -23.36 10.84 43.20
C PHE A 228 -24.35 10.59 42.06
N GLN A 229 -25.28 9.67 42.28
CA GLN A 229 -26.25 9.21 41.28
C GLN A 229 -27.65 9.81 41.48
N PRO A 230 -28.48 9.86 40.42
CA PRO A 230 -29.84 10.38 40.52
C PRO A 230 -30.74 9.51 41.40
N GLY A 231 -31.48 10.15 42.31
CA GLY A 231 -32.56 9.51 43.06
C GLY A 231 -33.73 9.13 42.17
N ALA A 232 -34.48 8.11 42.57
CA ALA A 232 -35.62 7.57 41.83
C ALA A 232 -36.65 8.65 41.48
N THR A 233 -37.09 8.71 40.22
CA THR A 233 -38.12 9.65 39.72
C THR A 233 -39.30 8.92 39.10
N MET A 234 -40.50 9.47 39.25
CA MET A 234 -41.72 8.96 38.65
C MET A 234 -42.02 9.71 37.36
N GLN A 235 -41.79 9.04 36.23
CA GLN A 235 -42.21 9.51 34.92
C GLN A 235 -43.47 8.77 34.47
N GLY A 236 -44.28 9.38 33.58
CA GLY A 236 -45.41 8.71 32.93
C GLY A 236 -46.50 8.16 33.85
N GLY A 237 -46.62 8.67 35.09
CA GLY A 237 -47.57 8.15 36.09
C GLY A 237 -47.09 6.92 36.87
N GLY A 238 -45.79 6.59 36.80
CA GLY A 238 -45.20 5.44 37.51
C GLY A 238 -45.23 4.14 36.71
N VAL A 239 -45.71 4.18 35.46
CA VAL A 239 -45.64 3.06 34.53
C VAL A 239 -44.47 3.29 33.57
N THR A 240 -43.55 2.33 33.51
CA THR A 240 -42.45 2.30 32.54
C THR A 240 -42.51 1.04 31.69
N GLN A 241 -41.94 1.11 30.48
CA GLN A 241 -41.77 -0.07 29.65
C GLN A 241 -40.37 -0.63 29.81
N LYS A 242 -40.28 -1.93 30.05
CA LYS A 242 -39.03 -2.68 30.04
C LYS A 242 -39.08 -3.73 28.95
N ILE A 243 -38.07 -3.73 28.10
CA ILE A 243 -37.87 -4.78 27.09
C ILE A 243 -36.71 -5.65 27.55
N ILE A 244 -36.93 -6.96 27.58
CA ILE A 244 -35.90 -7.95 27.86
C ILE A 244 -35.89 -8.93 26.70
N ASP A 245 -34.70 -9.15 26.15
CA ASP A 245 -34.52 -10.07 25.03
C ASP A 245 -34.26 -11.48 25.56
N SER A 246 -34.88 -12.47 24.93
CA SER A 246 -34.43 -13.85 25.00
C SER A 246 -33.95 -14.29 23.62
N MET A 247 -33.12 -15.33 23.61
CA MET A 247 -32.56 -15.89 22.39
C MET A 247 -32.86 -17.38 22.31
N LYS A 248 -32.86 -17.88 21.08
CA LYS A 248 -32.85 -19.31 20.79
C LYS A 248 -31.85 -19.59 19.68
N TYR A 249 -31.10 -20.68 19.80
CA TYR A 249 -30.33 -21.18 18.68
C TYR A 249 -31.25 -21.57 17.52
N ALA A 250 -30.84 -21.25 16.29
CA ALA A 250 -31.69 -21.41 15.11
C ALA A 250 -32.05 -22.88 14.79
N GLY A 251 -31.39 -23.85 15.43
CA GLY A 251 -31.58 -25.27 15.16
C GLY A 251 -30.89 -25.63 13.85
N THR A 252 -31.65 -26.02 12.84
CA THR A 252 -31.08 -26.39 11.54
C THR A 252 -31.09 -25.20 10.60
N ILE A 253 -29.92 -24.81 10.08
CA ILE A 253 -29.77 -23.79 9.06
C ILE A 253 -29.04 -24.32 7.84
N THR A 254 -29.22 -23.66 6.69
CA THR A 254 -28.47 -23.93 5.46
C THR A 254 -27.67 -22.70 5.09
N ASP A 255 -26.38 -22.90 4.83
CA ASP A 255 -25.45 -21.83 4.47
C ASP A 255 -25.50 -21.48 2.97
N TRP A 256 -24.69 -20.50 2.55
CA TRP A 256 -24.59 -20.03 1.16
C TRP A 256 -24.07 -21.10 0.18
N ALA A 257 -23.41 -22.14 0.66
CA ALA A 257 -22.88 -23.25 -0.13
C ALA A 257 -23.85 -24.45 -0.17
N GLY A 258 -25.03 -24.34 0.46
CA GLY A 258 -26.02 -25.41 0.53
C GLY A 258 -25.71 -26.47 1.60
N LYS A 259 -24.72 -26.25 2.47
CA LYS A 259 -24.39 -27.16 3.56
C LYS A 259 -25.29 -26.89 4.76
N VAL A 260 -25.75 -27.97 5.37
CA VAL A 260 -26.64 -27.94 6.55
C VAL A 260 -25.79 -27.90 7.82
N HIS A 261 -26.13 -26.99 8.73
CA HIS A 261 -25.51 -26.86 10.05
C HIS A 261 -26.58 -26.98 11.14
N HIS A 262 -26.20 -27.58 12.28
CA HIS A 262 -27.06 -27.74 13.45
C HIS A 262 -26.50 -26.90 14.59
N ILE A 263 -27.19 -25.81 14.90
CA ILE A 263 -26.83 -24.86 15.96
C ILE A 263 -27.88 -25.02 17.05
N ASN A 264 -27.58 -25.81 18.08
CA ASN A 264 -28.48 -26.08 19.21
C ASN A 264 -27.88 -25.69 20.57
N SER A 265 -26.60 -25.30 20.60
CA SER A 265 -25.85 -25.00 21.82
C SER A 265 -24.81 -23.89 21.57
N LEU A 266 -24.23 -23.39 22.67
CA LEU A 266 -23.15 -22.40 22.61
C LEU A 266 -21.93 -22.96 21.84
N ASP A 267 -21.62 -24.24 22.07
CA ASP A 267 -20.50 -24.90 21.40
C ASP A 267 -20.74 -25.05 19.89
N ASP A 268 -21.98 -25.32 19.48
CA ASP A 268 -22.33 -25.36 18.05
C ASP A 268 -22.20 -23.98 17.39
N LEU A 269 -22.62 -22.91 18.09
CA LEU A 269 -22.44 -21.53 17.62
C LEU A 269 -20.96 -21.18 17.47
N LYS A 270 -20.14 -21.57 18.46
CA LYS A 270 -18.68 -21.36 18.41
C LYS A 270 -18.05 -22.09 17.22
N GLN A 271 -18.44 -23.34 16.99
CA GLN A 271 -17.99 -24.12 15.84
C GLN A 271 -18.46 -23.51 14.50
N TYR A 272 -19.70 -23.02 14.44
CA TYR A 272 -20.23 -22.37 13.25
C TYR A 272 -19.46 -21.08 12.94
N ASN A 273 -19.20 -20.23 13.93
CA ASN A 273 -18.39 -19.02 13.72
C ASN A 273 -16.96 -19.37 13.27
N GLN A 274 -16.32 -20.38 13.88
CA GLN A 274 -15.01 -20.86 13.43
C GLN A 274 -15.04 -21.36 11.98
N TYR A 275 -16.11 -22.04 11.57
CA TYR A 275 -16.32 -22.43 10.18
C TYR A 275 -16.44 -21.22 9.26
N LEU A 276 -17.23 -20.20 9.63
CA LEU A 276 -17.36 -18.96 8.85
C LEU A 276 -16.03 -18.21 8.73
N ILE A 277 -15.27 -18.12 9.83
CA ILE A 277 -13.92 -17.53 9.85
C ILE A 277 -12.99 -18.30 8.92
N LYS A 278 -12.99 -19.64 9.01
CA LYS A 278 -12.18 -20.47 8.14
C LYS A 278 -12.58 -20.30 6.67
N SER A 279 -13.86 -20.17 6.38
CA SER A 279 -14.37 -19.88 5.04
C SER A 279 -13.97 -18.50 4.51
N LEU A 280 -13.78 -17.49 5.38
CA LEU A 280 -13.19 -16.20 5.01
C LEU A 280 -11.70 -16.35 4.63
N GLU A 281 -10.93 -17.05 5.46
CA GLU A 281 -9.51 -17.33 5.21
C GLU A 281 -9.31 -18.12 3.91
N ASP A 282 -10.19 -19.10 3.65
CA ASP A 282 -10.20 -19.93 2.45
C ASP A 282 -10.92 -19.27 1.26
N LYS A 283 -11.46 -18.06 1.44
CA LYS A 283 -12.19 -17.25 0.44
C LYS A 283 -13.40 -17.90 -0.21
N THR A 284 -14.00 -18.87 0.46
CA THR A 284 -15.30 -19.43 0.05
C THR A 284 -16.46 -18.55 0.50
N LEU A 285 -16.20 -17.56 1.37
CA LEU A 285 -17.13 -16.60 1.92
C LEU A 285 -16.56 -15.18 1.79
N SER A 286 -17.36 -14.20 1.36
CA SER A 286 -16.97 -12.79 1.41
C SER A 286 -17.24 -12.18 2.80
N TYR A 287 -16.53 -11.10 3.14
CA TYR A 287 -16.73 -10.42 4.41
C TYR A 287 -18.16 -9.90 4.63
N LYS A 288 -18.85 -9.46 3.55
CA LYS A 288 -20.26 -9.06 3.63
C LYS A 288 -21.19 -10.26 3.91
N GLN A 289 -20.87 -11.44 3.35
CA GLN A 289 -21.65 -12.64 3.60
C GLN A 289 -21.43 -13.19 5.00
N TYR A 290 -20.22 -13.05 5.57
CA TYR A 290 -19.94 -13.44 6.96
C TYR A 290 -20.97 -12.88 7.95
N ASP A 291 -21.25 -11.58 7.90
CA ASP A 291 -22.23 -10.95 8.78
C ASP A 291 -23.65 -11.51 8.55
N ALA A 292 -24.04 -11.73 7.29
CA ALA A 292 -25.35 -12.27 6.95
C ALA A 292 -25.53 -13.73 7.41
N GLU A 293 -24.47 -14.55 7.30
CA GLU A 293 -24.49 -15.96 7.67
C GLU A 293 -24.45 -16.13 9.19
N PHE A 294 -23.60 -15.38 9.90
CA PHE A 294 -23.56 -15.41 11.36
C PHE A 294 -24.92 -15.06 11.98
N ASN A 295 -25.60 -14.04 11.44
CA ASN A 295 -26.91 -13.61 11.92
C ASN A 295 -28.04 -14.65 11.74
N LYS A 296 -27.83 -15.72 10.96
CA LYS A 296 -28.80 -16.83 10.89
C LYS A 296 -28.77 -17.73 12.12
N ALA A 297 -27.70 -17.69 12.92
CA ALA A 297 -27.43 -18.66 13.98
C ALA A 297 -28.27 -18.46 15.25
N LEU A 298 -28.76 -17.24 15.49
CA LEU A 298 -29.49 -16.85 16.69
C LEU A 298 -30.82 -16.18 16.32
N ILE A 299 -31.90 -16.59 16.97
CA ILE A 299 -33.22 -15.97 16.88
C ILE A 299 -33.47 -15.18 18.15
N VAL A 300 -33.67 -13.87 18.01
CA VAL A 300 -33.95 -12.96 19.13
C VAL A 300 -35.45 -12.74 19.28
N THR A 301 -35.97 -12.92 20.50
CA THR A 301 -37.36 -12.63 20.88
C THR A 301 -37.39 -11.52 21.91
N LYS A 302 -38.17 -10.46 21.64
CA LYS A 302 -38.31 -9.32 22.56
C LYS A 302 -39.53 -9.51 23.46
N HIS A 303 -39.34 -9.49 24.78
CA HIS A 303 -40.41 -9.54 25.77
C HIS A 303 -40.64 -8.15 26.35
N ASN A 304 -41.88 -7.66 26.26
CA ASN A 304 -42.25 -6.33 26.71
C ASN A 304 -43.02 -6.42 28.04
N TYR A 305 -42.56 -5.68 29.04
CA TYR A 305 -43.15 -5.60 30.37
C TYR A 305 -43.62 -4.18 30.63
N ASN A 306 -44.91 -4.02 30.93
CA ASN A 306 -45.45 -2.76 31.44
C ASN A 306 -45.33 -2.78 32.96
N VAL A 307 -44.36 -2.03 33.46
CA VAL A 307 -43.94 -2.03 34.85
C VAL A 307 -44.60 -0.86 35.58
N ASP A 308 -45.60 -1.14 36.41
CA ASP A 308 -46.10 -0.20 37.42
C ASP A 308 -45.16 -0.19 38.63
N MET A 309 -44.29 0.82 38.66
CA MET A 309 -43.29 1.04 39.69
C MET A 309 -43.90 1.33 41.07
N THR A 310 -45.21 1.60 41.18
CA THR A 310 -45.91 1.78 42.46
C THR A 310 -46.53 0.48 42.99
N ALA A 311 -46.35 -0.63 42.27
CA ALA A 311 -46.92 -1.94 42.58
C ALA A 311 -48.45 -1.94 42.70
N GLY A 312 -49.15 -1.27 41.79
CA GLY A 312 -50.60 -1.10 41.85
C GLY A 312 -51.04 -0.03 42.86
N GLY A 313 -50.23 1.01 43.07
CA GLY A 313 -50.49 2.09 44.01
C GLY A 313 -50.22 1.76 45.49
N ARG A 314 -49.58 0.62 45.79
CA ARG A 314 -49.23 0.23 47.17
C ARG A 314 -48.08 1.04 47.76
N ILE A 315 -47.23 1.61 46.91
CA ILE A 315 -46.12 2.48 47.31
C ILE A 315 -46.54 3.94 47.18
N ASP A 316 -46.27 4.75 48.21
CA ASP A 316 -46.46 6.19 48.13
C ASP A 316 -45.50 6.80 47.10
N SER A 317 -46.07 7.27 45.99
CA SER A 317 -45.32 7.85 44.88
C SER A 317 -44.90 9.30 45.09
N THR A 318 -45.33 9.94 46.18
CA THR A 318 -45.13 11.38 46.42
C THR A 318 -43.65 11.80 46.38
N PRO A 319 -42.70 11.12 47.05
CA PRO A 319 -41.27 11.49 47.00
C PRO A 319 -40.65 11.37 45.59
N TYR A 320 -41.26 10.56 44.73
CA TYR A 320 -40.73 10.23 43.41
C TYR A 320 -41.18 11.21 42.34
N LYS A 321 -42.22 12.03 42.56
CA LYS A 321 -42.81 12.95 41.56
C LYS A 321 -41.86 14.04 41.07
N GLU A 322 -40.90 14.46 41.90
CA GLU A 322 -39.95 15.50 41.51
C GLU A 322 -38.88 14.94 40.55
N ASN A 323 -38.61 15.70 39.49
CA ASN A 323 -37.53 15.39 38.55
C ASN A 323 -36.17 15.40 39.25
N VAL A 324 -35.20 14.68 38.66
CA VAL A 324 -33.81 14.64 39.13
C VAL A 324 -33.20 16.04 39.16
N GLY A 325 -33.48 16.88 38.17
CA GLY A 325 -32.89 18.21 38.02
C GLY A 325 -31.36 18.17 37.91
N LEU A 326 -30.71 19.28 38.20
CA LEU A 326 -29.26 19.40 38.05
C LEU A 326 -28.52 18.80 39.25
N LEU A 327 -27.52 17.97 38.99
CA LEU A 327 -26.59 17.44 39.98
C LEU A 327 -25.19 18.03 39.77
N ALA A 328 -24.58 18.60 40.82
CA ALA A 328 -23.22 19.11 40.74
C ALA A 328 -22.47 18.94 42.07
N VAL A 329 -21.19 18.54 42.03
CA VAL A 329 -20.33 18.71 43.22
C VAL A 329 -19.98 20.19 43.35
N LEU A 330 -19.50 20.79 42.27
CA LEU A 330 -19.23 22.22 42.14
C LEU A 330 -20.08 22.83 41.04
N HIS A 331 -20.74 23.95 41.30
CA HIS A 331 -21.57 24.65 40.32
C HIS A 331 -21.22 26.14 40.25
N ALA A 332 -20.92 26.63 39.06
CA ALA A 332 -20.77 28.05 38.76
C ALA A 332 -21.96 28.56 37.92
N THR A 333 -22.60 29.65 38.34
CA THR A 333 -23.67 30.27 37.57
C THR A 333 -23.58 31.79 37.57
N ASN A 334 -24.20 32.44 36.57
CA ASN A 334 -24.35 33.89 36.49
C ASN A 334 -22.98 34.62 36.54
N ASN A 335 -22.05 34.21 35.68
CA ASN A 335 -20.67 34.72 35.59
C ASN A 335 -19.78 34.49 36.84
N ALA A 336 -20.14 33.54 37.71
CA ALA A 336 -19.31 33.13 38.84
C ALA A 336 -18.25 32.08 38.47
N ARG A 337 -17.40 31.68 39.43
CA ARG A 337 -16.32 30.69 39.24
C ARG A 337 -16.38 29.53 40.23
N ALA A 338 -16.20 28.29 39.76
CA ALA A 338 -16.12 27.11 40.62
C ALA A 338 -14.83 26.32 40.32
N ILE A 339 -14.04 26.02 41.35
CA ILE A 339 -12.66 25.55 41.19
C ILE A 339 -12.44 24.29 42.03
N LEU A 340 -12.01 23.19 41.41
CA LEU A 340 -11.34 22.11 42.12
C LEU A 340 -9.87 22.51 42.25
N GLY A 341 -9.42 22.84 43.46
CA GLY A 341 -8.06 23.32 43.69
C GLY A 341 -7.02 22.20 43.56
N LYS A 342 -5.74 22.58 43.55
CA LYS A 342 -4.61 21.66 43.31
C LYS A 342 -4.50 20.46 44.26
N THR A 343 -5.03 20.60 45.48
CA THR A 343 -5.06 19.50 46.47
C THR A 343 -6.38 18.72 46.43
N GLY A 344 -7.37 19.22 45.71
CA GLY A 344 -8.67 18.59 45.56
C GLY A 344 -8.61 17.36 44.65
N LYS A 345 -9.30 16.29 45.07
CA LYS A 345 -9.48 15.10 44.23
C LYS A 345 -10.91 14.57 44.36
N LEU A 346 -11.57 14.36 43.22
CA LEU A 346 -12.90 13.73 43.15
C LEU A 346 -12.74 12.31 42.56
N THR A 347 -13.14 11.27 43.29
CA THR A 347 -13.11 9.88 42.80
C THR A 347 -14.48 9.20 42.82
N GLY A 348 -14.57 8.00 42.26
CA GLY A 348 -15.77 7.15 42.36
C GLY A 348 -16.74 7.39 41.21
N VAL A 349 -18.03 7.57 41.52
CA VAL A 349 -19.11 7.71 40.53
C VAL A 349 -19.76 9.08 40.60
N LEU A 350 -19.54 9.90 39.57
CA LEU A 350 -20.15 11.22 39.36
C LEU A 350 -21.46 11.10 38.56
N PRO A 351 -22.27 12.17 38.47
CA PRO A 351 -23.54 12.12 37.76
C PRO A 351 -23.35 11.71 36.30
N ALA A 352 -24.22 10.83 35.82
CA ALA A 352 -24.23 10.35 34.45
C ALA A 352 -25.56 10.68 33.75
N TYR A 353 -25.66 10.34 32.46
CA TYR A 353 -26.88 10.45 31.64
C TYR A 353 -27.44 11.88 31.51
N GLY A 354 -26.55 12.88 31.45
CA GLY A 354 -26.95 14.28 31.23
C GLY A 354 -27.62 14.97 32.43
N ASN A 355 -27.64 14.34 33.61
CA ASN A 355 -28.25 14.92 34.81
C ASN A 355 -27.31 15.85 35.60
N GLY A 356 -26.05 16.02 35.19
CA GLY A 356 -25.09 16.78 35.96
C GLY A 356 -23.63 16.45 35.65
N GLY A 357 -22.73 16.80 36.57
CA GLY A 357 -21.32 16.40 36.54
C GLY A 357 -20.59 16.72 37.85
N GLY A 358 -19.29 16.43 37.91
CA GLY A 358 -18.44 16.87 39.01
C GLY A 358 -18.42 18.40 39.10
N ILE A 359 -18.02 19.06 38.02
CA ILE A 359 -18.02 20.52 37.88
C ILE A 359 -19.02 20.93 36.80
N VAL A 360 -20.01 21.74 37.16
CA VAL A 360 -21.04 22.26 36.23
C VAL A 360 -20.91 23.77 36.11
N ALA A 361 -20.99 24.30 34.89
CA ALA A 361 -21.08 25.73 34.63
C ALA A 361 -22.33 26.07 33.80
N THR A 362 -23.10 27.07 34.24
CA THR A 362 -24.33 27.54 33.55
C THR A 362 -24.39 29.07 33.50
N ASN A 363 -25.15 29.65 32.57
CA ASN A 363 -25.43 31.10 32.52
C ASN A 363 -24.16 31.98 32.59
N GLY A 364 -23.18 31.74 31.71
CA GLY A 364 -21.90 32.46 31.70
C GLY A 364 -20.90 32.07 32.80
N GLY A 365 -21.20 31.07 33.63
CA GLY A 365 -20.31 30.60 34.69
C GLY A 365 -19.02 29.97 34.18
N THR A 366 -18.00 29.87 35.04
CA THR A 366 -16.71 29.23 34.74
C THR A 366 -16.36 28.12 35.73
N GLY A 367 -16.25 26.88 35.27
CA GLY A 367 -15.75 25.74 36.05
C GLY A 367 -14.27 25.45 35.76
N VAL A 368 -13.44 25.19 36.77
CA VAL A 368 -12.00 24.94 36.60
C VAL A 368 -11.54 23.74 37.42
N ASN A 369 -10.84 22.81 36.79
CA ASN A 369 -10.10 21.75 37.48
C ASN A 369 -8.61 22.09 37.53
N GLU A 370 -8.04 22.34 38.71
CA GLU A 370 -6.58 22.43 38.93
C GLU A 370 -6.01 21.19 39.65
N GLY A 371 -6.89 20.27 40.08
CA GLY A 371 -6.58 19.07 40.86
C GLY A 371 -6.70 17.80 40.02
N VAL A 372 -7.31 16.76 40.60
CA VAL A 372 -7.53 15.47 39.94
C VAL A 372 -9.00 15.06 39.99
N ILE A 373 -9.57 14.68 38.84
CA ILE A 373 -10.85 13.94 38.80
C ILE A 373 -10.52 12.55 38.26
N ASP A 374 -10.97 11.51 38.95
CA ASP A 374 -10.69 10.11 38.63
C ASP A 374 -11.95 9.29 38.89
N ALA A 375 -12.88 9.37 37.94
CA ALA A 375 -14.26 8.97 38.17
C ALA A 375 -14.97 8.39 36.94
N ILE A 376 -16.06 7.69 37.23
CA ILE A 376 -17.10 7.31 36.27
C ILE A 376 -18.13 8.45 36.15
N GLY A 377 -18.80 8.57 35.00
CA GLY A 377 -19.83 9.58 34.75
C GLY A 377 -19.25 10.84 34.10
N THR A 378 -19.98 11.96 34.16
CA THR A 378 -19.55 13.22 33.57
C THR A 378 -18.71 14.02 34.58
N GLU A 379 -17.45 14.29 34.25
CA GLU A 379 -16.54 14.98 35.18
C GLU A 379 -16.74 16.51 35.16
N MET A 380 -16.81 17.11 33.97
CA MET A 380 -17.03 18.55 33.79
C MET A 380 -18.04 18.85 32.68
N ILE A 381 -18.94 19.81 32.89
CA ILE A 381 -19.95 20.18 31.89
C ILE A 381 -20.27 21.68 31.87
N ALA A 382 -20.43 22.23 30.65
CA ALA A 382 -20.78 23.62 30.41
C ALA A 382 -22.08 23.75 29.60
N TYR A 383 -22.93 24.69 30.03
CA TYR A 383 -24.17 25.07 29.35
C TYR A 383 -24.31 26.59 29.25
N GLN A 384 -25.10 27.09 28.29
CA GLN A 384 -25.61 28.48 28.26
C GLN A 384 -24.49 29.52 28.41
N ASP A 385 -23.66 29.66 27.37
CA ASP A 385 -22.54 30.61 27.31
C ASP A 385 -21.43 30.42 28.37
N SER A 386 -21.39 29.25 29.02
CA SER A 386 -20.44 28.97 30.11
C SER A 386 -19.15 28.31 29.63
N THR A 387 -18.11 28.34 30.47
CA THR A 387 -16.80 27.75 30.17
C THR A 387 -16.37 26.73 31.22
N ILE A 388 -15.80 25.61 30.80
CA ILE A 388 -15.09 24.66 31.67
C ILE A 388 -13.62 24.55 31.24
N VAL A 389 -12.70 24.54 32.20
CA VAL A 389 -11.25 24.50 31.97
C VAL A 389 -10.60 23.38 32.78
N ASN A 390 -9.88 22.49 32.12
CA ASN A 390 -9.01 21.51 32.78
C ASN A 390 -7.56 21.98 32.77
N ASP A 391 -7.04 22.42 33.91
CA ASP A 391 -5.63 22.75 34.18
C ASP A 391 -4.89 21.62 34.94
N GLY A 392 -5.64 20.64 35.45
CA GLY A 392 -5.15 19.48 36.20
C GLY A 392 -5.19 18.17 35.41
N THR A 393 -5.56 17.08 36.07
CA THR A 393 -5.68 15.76 35.45
C THR A 393 -7.10 15.23 35.56
N LEU A 394 -7.60 14.70 34.44
CA LEU A 394 -8.85 13.94 34.34
C LEU A 394 -8.52 12.49 34.01
N PHE A 395 -9.15 11.55 34.70
CA PHE A 395 -9.12 10.14 34.38
C PHE A 395 -10.53 9.65 34.08
N VAL A 396 -10.83 9.68 32.79
CA VAL A 396 -12.16 9.32 32.28
C VAL A 396 -12.30 7.81 32.35
N TRP A 397 -13.21 7.39 33.21
CA TRP A 397 -13.44 6.01 33.65
C TRP A 397 -12.46 5.54 34.73
N ASP A 398 -12.99 4.90 35.77
CA ASP A 398 -12.20 4.34 36.88
C ASP A 398 -11.69 2.92 36.55
N ASN A 399 -10.79 2.39 37.38
CA ASN A 399 -10.24 1.02 37.21
C ASN A 399 -11.11 -0.07 37.87
N ASN A 400 -12.42 0.15 38.04
CA ASN A 400 -13.28 -0.70 38.83
C ASN A 400 -14.24 -1.54 37.96
N ASP A 401 -14.44 -2.79 38.34
CA ASP A 401 -15.30 -3.73 37.60
C ASP A 401 -16.78 -3.67 38.03
N LYS A 402 -17.12 -2.77 38.98
CA LYS A 402 -18.42 -2.74 39.64
C LYS A 402 -19.56 -2.09 38.84
N TYR A 403 -19.26 -1.16 37.93
CA TYR A 403 -20.29 -0.31 37.30
C TYR A 403 -20.19 -0.35 35.76
N ALA A 404 -21.34 -0.26 35.08
CA ALA A 404 -21.43 -0.34 33.62
C ALA A 404 -21.96 0.96 32.97
N LEU A 405 -21.70 2.11 33.59
CA LEU A 405 -22.06 3.43 33.07
C LEU A 405 -21.10 3.85 31.95
N GLN A 406 -21.27 4.97 31.27
CA GLN A 406 -20.19 5.58 30.46
C GLN A 406 -19.55 6.74 31.22
N ALA A 407 -18.29 7.05 30.92
CA ALA A 407 -17.63 8.27 31.41
C ALA A 407 -17.36 9.29 30.31
N GLU A 408 -17.54 10.56 30.67
CA GLU A 408 -17.30 11.72 29.81
C GLU A 408 -16.45 12.73 30.58
N GLY A 409 -15.26 13.05 30.07
CA GLY A 409 -14.38 13.99 30.78
C GLY A 409 -14.91 15.42 30.76
N MET A 410 -15.07 15.98 29.57
CA MET A 410 -15.55 17.35 29.39
C MET A 410 -16.70 17.40 28.39
N VAL A 411 -17.79 18.07 28.74
CA VAL A 411 -18.97 18.21 27.86
C VAL A 411 -19.29 19.69 27.64
N ALA A 412 -19.28 20.12 26.37
CA ALA A 412 -19.79 21.42 25.93
C ALA A 412 -21.05 21.19 25.08
N GLY A 413 -22.22 21.21 25.74
CA GLY A 413 -23.45 20.62 25.22
C GLY A 413 -24.54 21.60 24.78
N SER A 414 -24.24 22.91 24.68
CA SER A 414 -25.21 23.92 24.24
C SER A 414 -24.55 25.13 23.60
N ASN A 415 -25.36 25.99 23.00
CA ASN A 415 -24.88 27.17 22.29
C ASN A 415 -24.04 28.08 23.19
N GLY A 416 -22.88 28.52 22.68
CA GLY A 416 -21.94 29.38 23.40
C GLY A 416 -21.14 28.69 24.51
N SER A 417 -21.42 27.42 24.84
CA SER A 417 -20.64 26.69 25.85
C SER A 417 -19.23 26.34 25.34
N SER A 418 -18.24 26.38 26.23
CA SER A 418 -16.83 26.14 25.91
C SER A 418 -16.15 25.14 26.83
N ALA A 419 -15.36 24.22 26.27
CA ALA A 419 -14.46 23.34 27.01
C ALA A 419 -13.00 23.55 26.59
N ILE A 420 -12.11 23.77 27.56
CA ILE A 420 -10.69 24.05 27.31
C ILE A 420 -9.82 23.07 28.12
N ASN A 421 -9.09 22.19 27.44
CA ASN A 421 -8.11 21.32 28.09
C ASN A 421 -6.71 21.93 27.99
N ASN A 422 -6.13 22.38 29.11
CA ASN A 422 -4.73 22.77 29.22
C ASN A 422 -3.87 21.66 29.88
N GLY A 423 -4.50 20.78 30.65
CA GLY A 423 -3.86 19.72 31.43
C GLY A 423 -3.80 18.38 30.70
N VAL A 424 -4.05 17.30 31.45
CA VAL A 424 -4.01 15.92 30.96
C VAL A 424 -5.38 15.27 31.10
N ILE A 425 -5.83 14.56 30.07
CA ILE A 425 -6.99 13.66 30.13
C ILE A 425 -6.51 12.27 29.75
N ASN A 426 -6.67 11.30 30.66
CA ASN A 426 -6.37 9.89 30.40
C ASN A 426 -7.69 9.13 30.31
N ILE A 427 -7.91 8.41 29.22
CA ILE A 427 -9.14 7.65 28.99
C ILE A 427 -8.85 6.18 29.14
N ARG A 428 -9.66 5.49 29.95
CA ARG A 428 -9.53 4.06 30.21
C ARG A 428 -10.66 3.28 29.54
N PRO A 429 -10.40 2.04 29.07
CA PRO A 429 -11.43 1.17 28.51
C PRO A 429 -12.29 0.56 29.63
N PHE A 430 -13.42 -0.02 29.24
CA PHE A 430 -14.17 -0.89 30.14
C PHE A 430 -13.38 -2.17 30.48
N LYS A 431 -13.42 -2.60 31.74
CA LYS A 431 -12.77 -3.83 32.23
C LYS A 431 -13.72 -4.98 32.53
N ASN A 432 -15.01 -4.72 32.49
CA ASN A 432 -16.06 -5.63 32.92
C ASN A 432 -16.63 -6.50 31.78
N ALA A 433 -17.15 -7.67 32.15
CA ALA A 433 -17.70 -8.68 31.23
C ALA A 433 -19.12 -8.37 30.71
N PHE A 434 -19.73 -7.26 31.12
CA PHE A 434 -21.08 -6.85 30.69
C PHE A 434 -20.99 -5.92 29.47
N ALA A 435 -22.05 -5.88 28.66
CA ALA A 435 -22.14 -4.94 27.53
C ALA A 435 -22.25 -3.49 28.06
N PRO A 436 -21.29 -2.60 27.75
CA PRO A 436 -21.28 -1.24 28.27
C PRO A 436 -22.39 -0.37 27.65
N GLU A 437 -22.93 0.57 28.41
CA GLU A 437 -23.86 1.58 27.91
C GLU A 437 -23.09 2.79 27.34
N GLY A 438 -22.50 2.62 26.15
CA GLY A 438 -21.81 3.70 25.43
C GLY A 438 -20.29 3.55 25.38
N ILE A 439 -19.58 4.66 25.16
CA ILE A 439 -18.13 4.68 24.96
C ILE A 439 -17.48 5.80 25.76
N ASN A 440 -16.45 5.46 26.54
CA ASN A 440 -15.70 6.43 27.32
C ASN A 440 -15.04 7.47 26.41
N THR A 441 -15.33 8.74 26.68
CA THR A 441 -14.98 9.85 25.78
C THR A 441 -14.33 11.00 26.56
N ALA A 442 -13.16 11.50 26.13
CA ALA A 442 -12.50 12.60 26.84
C ALA A 442 -13.26 13.92 26.69
N ILE A 443 -13.67 14.26 25.47
CA ILE A 443 -14.42 15.49 25.19
C ILE A 443 -15.61 15.22 24.29
N VAL A 444 -16.79 15.67 24.71
CA VAL A 444 -18.02 15.65 23.91
C VAL A 444 -18.45 17.08 23.61
N VAL A 445 -18.71 17.39 22.34
CA VAL A 445 -19.12 18.73 21.90
C VAL A 445 -20.33 18.64 20.99
N SER A 446 -21.40 19.37 21.29
CA SER A 446 -22.64 19.37 20.50
C SER A 446 -23.47 20.64 20.71
N ASN A 447 -24.55 20.78 19.95
CA ASN A 447 -25.58 21.82 20.09
C ASN A 447 -25.05 23.26 20.11
N GLY A 448 -24.01 23.58 19.32
CA GLY A 448 -23.39 24.90 19.28
C GLY A 448 -22.26 25.11 20.30
N GLY A 449 -21.89 24.07 21.07
CA GLY A 449 -20.72 24.08 21.93
C GLY A 449 -19.41 24.07 21.16
N MET A 450 -18.33 24.50 21.83
CA MET A 450 -16.98 24.51 21.29
C MET A 450 -15.99 23.89 22.29
N ALA A 451 -15.03 23.10 21.81
CA ALA A 451 -13.92 22.68 22.65
C ALA A 451 -12.55 22.94 22.01
N THR A 452 -11.56 23.22 22.84
CA THR A 452 -10.16 23.40 22.44
C THR A 452 -9.23 22.56 23.30
N ASN A 453 -8.44 21.69 22.67
CA ASN A 453 -7.35 20.99 23.33
C ASN A 453 -6.03 21.74 23.16
N LYS A 454 -5.40 22.11 24.28
CA LYS A 454 -4.05 22.69 24.39
C LYS A 454 -3.10 21.80 25.18
N GLY A 455 -3.63 20.78 25.86
CA GLY A 455 -2.88 19.82 26.66
C GLY A 455 -2.81 18.44 26.01
N THR A 456 -2.73 17.40 26.82
CA THR A 456 -2.60 16.01 26.36
C THR A 456 -3.89 15.23 26.59
N ILE A 457 -4.32 14.47 25.58
CA ILE A 457 -5.33 13.41 25.71
C ILE A 457 -4.65 12.08 25.41
N ASN A 458 -4.60 11.17 26.37
CA ASN A 458 -4.08 9.81 26.19
C ASN A 458 -5.22 8.81 26.13
N ILE A 459 -5.24 8.03 25.07
CA ILE A 459 -6.23 6.99 24.79
C ILE A 459 -5.51 5.66 24.98
N THR A 460 -5.89 4.97 26.04
CA THR A 460 -5.34 3.68 26.44
C THR A 460 -6.37 2.58 26.25
N ALA A 461 -5.90 1.36 26.03
CA ALA A 461 -6.57 0.20 26.60
C ALA A 461 -5.66 -0.48 27.64
N ASP A 462 -6.23 -1.42 28.38
CA ASP A 462 -5.53 -2.31 29.29
C ASP A 462 -5.44 -3.67 28.58
N ALA A 463 -4.25 -4.26 28.50
CA ALA A 463 -4.02 -5.53 27.80
C ALA A 463 -4.83 -6.72 28.37
N SER A 464 -5.41 -6.56 29.57
CA SER A 464 -6.31 -7.54 30.19
C SER A 464 -7.78 -7.40 29.79
N THR A 465 -8.15 -6.36 29.03
CA THR A 465 -9.54 -6.14 28.59
C THR A 465 -9.83 -6.87 27.30
N ASN A 466 -11.00 -7.51 27.22
CA ASN A 466 -11.50 -8.01 25.93
C ASN A 466 -11.76 -6.79 25.03
N ASP A 467 -11.09 -6.71 23.88
CA ASP A 467 -11.22 -5.65 22.88
C ASP A 467 -12.70 -5.30 22.58
N ASN A 468 -13.58 -6.30 22.67
CA ASN A 468 -15.02 -6.20 22.40
C ASN A 468 -15.77 -5.18 23.27
N ASN A 469 -15.29 -4.90 24.48
CA ASN A 469 -15.94 -3.98 25.40
C ASN A 469 -15.10 -2.70 25.63
N GLY A 470 -13.85 -2.65 25.14
CA GLY A 470 -12.83 -1.68 25.54
C GLY A 470 -12.56 -0.51 24.60
N LYS A 471 -13.41 -0.25 23.59
CA LYS A 471 -13.23 0.89 22.67
C LYS A 471 -13.28 2.22 23.43
N THR A 472 -12.44 3.18 23.03
CA THR A 472 -12.39 4.54 23.62
C THR A 472 -12.34 5.64 22.56
N ARG A 473 -12.76 6.86 22.93
CA ARG A 473 -12.77 8.04 22.04
C ARG A 473 -12.06 9.22 22.68
N GLY A 474 -11.14 9.86 21.96
CA GLY A 474 -10.60 11.15 22.39
C GLY A 474 -11.68 12.23 22.38
N VAL A 475 -12.18 12.53 21.20
CA VAL A 475 -13.16 13.60 21.02
C VAL A 475 -14.33 13.11 20.18
N ASN A 476 -15.55 13.38 20.61
CA ASN A 476 -16.76 13.21 19.82
C ASN A 476 -17.37 14.57 19.50
N VAL A 477 -17.45 14.89 18.20
CA VAL A 477 -18.05 16.15 17.71
C VAL A 477 -19.40 15.83 17.09
N GLY A 478 -20.44 16.10 17.87
CA GLY A 478 -21.85 15.94 17.52
C GLY A 478 -22.41 17.09 16.68
N ALA A 479 -23.70 17.00 16.36
CA ALA A 479 -24.42 18.02 15.61
C ALA A 479 -24.26 19.42 16.23
N GLY A 480 -23.90 20.41 15.41
CA GLY A 480 -23.63 21.80 15.81
C GLY A 480 -22.35 22.02 16.61
N GLY A 481 -21.62 20.97 17.01
CA GLY A 481 -20.39 21.07 17.80
C GLY A 481 -19.19 21.54 16.98
N SER A 482 -18.23 22.20 17.64
CA SER A 482 -16.95 22.61 17.03
C SER A 482 -15.75 22.20 17.90
N PHE A 483 -14.68 21.70 17.29
CA PHE A 483 -13.48 21.28 18.01
C PHE A 483 -12.19 21.78 17.36
N ILE A 484 -11.22 22.18 18.20
CA ILE A 484 -9.86 22.53 17.78
C ILE A 484 -8.85 21.78 18.66
N ASN A 485 -8.04 20.90 18.06
CA ASN A 485 -6.79 20.49 18.68
C ASN A 485 -5.73 21.54 18.32
N SER A 486 -5.42 22.45 19.24
CA SER A 486 -4.51 23.58 18.97
C SER A 486 -3.08 23.12 18.68
N ALA A 487 -2.22 24.03 18.21
CA ALA A 487 -0.80 23.74 17.95
C ALA A 487 -0.01 23.16 19.15
N PHE A 488 -0.51 23.35 20.38
CA PHE A 488 0.09 22.78 21.60
C PHE A 488 -0.58 21.47 22.05
N GLY A 489 -1.74 21.14 21.49
CA GLY A 489 -2.52 19.99 21.87
C GLY A 489 -2.00 18.68 21.26
N SER A 490 -1.98 17.62 22.07
CA SER A 490 -1.64 16.26 21.63
C SER A 490 -2.76 15.28 21.95
N ILE A 491 -3.10 14.41 21.00
CA ILE A 491 -4.01 13.27 21.21
C ILE A 491 -3.26 11.99 20.84
N ASN A 492 -3.12 11.08 21.80
CA ASN A 492 -2.29 9.88 21.69
C ASN A 492 -3.17 8.64 21.77
N VAL A 493 -2.99 7.66 20.87
CA VAL A 493 -3.69 6.36 20.86
C VAL A 493 -2.69 5.24 21.07
N GLY A 494 -3.03 4.27 21.92
CA GLY A 494 -2.15 3.14 22.24
C GLY A 494 -0.98 3.53 23.16
N ILE A 495 -1.21 4.52 24.04
CA ILE A 495 -0.18 5.08 24.93
C ILE A 495 -0.74 5.26 26.34
N ALA A 496 -0.13 4.58 27.31
CA ALA A 496 -0.42 4.65 28.74
C ALA A 496 -0.17 6.03 29.35
N GLU A 497 -0.67 6.26 30.57
CA GLU A 497 -0.43 7.49 31.34
C GLU A 497 1.07 7.77 31.51
N ASP A 498 1.87 6.73 31.77
CA ASP A 498 3.33 6.80 31.90
C ASP A 498 4.06 6.92 30.56
N LYS A 499 3.30 7.05 29.46
CA LYS A 499 3.74 7.17 28.07
C LYS A 499 4.35 5.89 27.49
N THR A 500 4.20 4.75 28.15
CA THR A 500 4.56 3.46 27.55
C THR A 500 3.56 3.07 26.46
N ALA A 501 4.05 2.33 25.46
CA ALA A 501 3.16 1.75 24.45
C ALA A 501 2.25 0.73 25.14
N THR A 502 0.95 0.86 24.91
CA THR A 502 -0.05 -0.05 25.50
C THR A 502 -1.09 -0.39 24.46
N HIS A 503 -1.55 -1.63 24.48
CA HIS A 503 -2.57 -2.13 23.57
C HIS A 503 -3.77 -1.18 23.53
N SER A 504 -4.37 -0.99 22.36
CA SER A 504 -5.64 -0.28 22.21
C SER A 504 -6.65 -1.12 21.45
N ALA A 505 -7.88 -1.15 21.95
CA ALA A 505 -8.97 -1.87 21.31
C ALA A 505 -9.22 -1.37 19.87
N VAL A 506 -9.47 -2.31 18.98
CA VAL A 506 -9.81 -2.05 17.58
C VAL A 506 -10.98 -1.06 17.49
N GLY A 507 -10.86 -0.09 16.59
CA GLY A 507 -11.90 0.92 16.36
C GLY A 507 -11.85 2.12 17.30
N SER A 508 -10.92 2.16 18.27
CA SER A 508 -10.65 3.38 19.06
C SER A 508 -10.21 4.53 18.15
N VAL A 509 -10.54 5.76 18.56
CA VAL A 509 -10.45 6.94 17.69
C VAL A 509 -10.00 8.18 18.44
N ALA A 510 -9.06 8.94 17.88
CA ALA A 510 -8.64 10.22 18.44
C ALA A 510 -9.73 11.30 18.28
N ILE A 511 -10.26 11.50 17.07
CA ILE A 511 -11.38 12.43 16.81
C ILE A 511 -12.46 11.75 15.96
N GLU A 512 -13.66 11.63 16.50
CA GLU A 512 -14.84 11.14 15.79
C GLU A 512 -15.76 12.31 15.42
N VAL A 513 -16.12 12.38 14.13
CA VAL A 513 -16.96 13.43 13.56
C VAL A 513 -18.30 12.83 13.18
N GLN A 514 -19.37 13.33 13.80
CA GLN A 514 -20.73 12.88 13.58
C GLN A 514 -21.46 13.78 12.56
N ASN A 515 -22.59 13.30 12.06
CA ASN A 515 -23.44 14.06 11.15
C ASN A 515 -23.89 15.39 11.79
N GLY A 516 -23.76 16.47 11.03
CA GLY A 516 -24.11 17.82 11.45
C GLY A 516 -23.06 18.54 12.29
N ALA A 517 -21.86 17.97 12.50
CA ALA A 517 -20.74 18.68 13.11
C ALA A 517 -20.43 19.99 12.36
N ASN A 518 -20.17 21.08 13.09
CA ASN A 518 -19.96 22.39 12.47
C ASN A 518 -18.52 22.55 11.95
N LYS A 519 -17.52 22.32 12.80
CA LYS A 519 -16.11 22.49 12.42
C LYS A 519 -15.15 21.68 13.28
N VAL A 520 -14.18 21.01 12.65
CA VAL A 520 -13.13 20.25 13.33
C VAL A 520 -11.77 20.61 12.75
N VAL A 521 -10.84 21.06 13.58
CA VAL A 521 -9.48 21.41 13.15
C VAL A 521 -8.44 20.72 14.03
N ASN A 522 -7.50 20.01 13.41
CA ASN A 522 -6.27 19.59 14.07
C ASN A 522 -5.11 20.50 13.66
N GLU A 523 -4.61 21.34 14.55
CA GLU A 523 -3.39 22.16 14.38
C GLU A 523 -2.19 21.56 15.14
N GLY A 524 -2.45 20.72 16.14
CA GLY A 524 -1.44 20.04 16.95
C GLY A 524 -1.09 18.64 16.44
N THR A 525 -0.83 17.73 17.37
CA THR A 525 -0.40 16.35 17.08
C THR A 525 -1.48 15.32 17.38
N ILE A 526 -1.69 14.39 16.45
CA ILE A 526 -2.38 13.13 16.70
C ILE A 526 -1.35 12.02 16.50
N PHE A 527 -1.16 11.16 17.49
CA PHE A 527 -0.16 10.10 17.46
C PHE A 527 -0.79 8.74 17.75
N LEU A 528 -0.81 7.86 16.75
CA LEU A 528 -1.16 6.45 16.90
C LEU A 528 0.14 5.72 17.21
N GLY A 529 0.40 5.47 18.48
CA GLY A 529 1.65 4.88 18.98
C GLY A 529 1.76 3.39 18.68
N ARG A 530 2.86 2.77 19.11
CA ARG A 530 3.15 1.35 18.81
C ARG A 530 2.07 0.37 19.27
N GLY A 531 1.35 0.68 20.36
CA GLY A 531 0.24 -0.15 20.83
C GLY A 531 -1.07 0.02 20.05
N ALA A 532 -1.09 0.87 19.02
CA ALA A 532 -2.26 1.08 18.16
C ALA A 532 -2.44 -0.05 17.14
N GLN A 533 -3.67 -0.58 17.06
CA GLN A 533 -4.12 -1.47 15.99
C GLN A 533 -5.60 -1.22 15.65
N GLY A 534 -5.90 -1.10 14.36
CA GLY A 534 -7.28 -0.87 13.89
C GLY A 534 -7.85 0.48 14.31
N ASN A 535 -7.01 1.49 14.56
CA ASN A 535 -7.43 2.78 15.11
C ASN A 535 -7.45 3.91 14.10
N TYR A 536 -8.16 4.98 14.44
CA TYR A 536 -8.37 6.13 13.60
C TYR A 536 -7.82 7.41 14.23
N GLY A 537 -7.04 8.19 13.48
CA GLY A 537 -6.70 9.56 13.88
C GLY A 537 -7.94 10.46 13.82
N ILE A 538 -8.55 10.56 12.64
CA ILE A 538 -9.82 11.27 12.44
C ILE A 538 -10.78 10.36 11.67
N LEU A 539 -11.97 10.15 12.23
CA LEU A 539 -13.02 9.30 11.65
C LEU A 539 -14.26 10.12 11.31
N ALA A 540 -14.68 10.09 10.04
CA ALA A 540 -16.03 10.50 9.63
C ALA A 540 -16.71 9.32 8.93
N LYS A 541 -17.77 8.81 9.55
CA LYS A 541 -18.59 7.72 9.01
C LYS A 541 -20.04 8.16 8.98
N ASP A 542 -20.65 8.12 7.80
CA ASP A 542 -22.03 8.56 7.58
C ASP A 542 -22.29 10.00 8.09
N ALA A 543 -21.25 10.85 8.09
CA ALA A 543 -21.29 12.19 8.63
C ALA A 543 -21.84 13.23 7.64
N GLY A 544 -22.14 12.82 6.40
CA GLY A 544 -22.60 13.72 5.35
C GLY A 544 -21.48 14.64 4.84
N SER A 545 -21.74 15.94 4.77
CA SER A 545 -20.75 16.96 4.42
C SER A 545 -20.34 17.73 5.67
N VAL A 546 -19.06 17.67 6.02
CA VAL A 546 -18.48 18.25 7.24
C VAL A 546 -17.35 19.23 6.91
N ASP A 547 -16.96 20.10 7.84
CA ASP A 547 -15.75 20.95 7.72
C ASP A 547 -14.66 20.40 8.66
N VAL A 548 -13.80 19.53 8.12
CA VAL A 548 -12.73 18.87 8.88
C VAL A 548 -11.39 19.14 8.23
N VAL A 549 -10.46 19.75 8.98
CA VAL A 549 -9.13 20.10 8.46
C VAL A 549 -8.01 19.63 9.39
N ASN A 550 -7.13 18.76 8.90
CA ASN A 550 -5.83 18.52 9.51
C ASN A 550 -4.80 19.55 9.00
N LYS A 551 -4.37 20.49 9.83
CA LYS A 551 -3.26 21.42 9.56
C LYS A 551 -1.97 21.03 10.29
N GLY A 552 -2.09 20.28 11.38
CA GLY A 552 -0.98 19.79 12.19
C GLY A 552 -0.42 18.47 11.68
N THR A 553 0.04 17.64 12.60
CA THR A 553 0.68 16.36 12.28
C THR A 553 -0.16 15.19 12.77
N ILE A 554 -0.35 14.19 11.90
CA ILE A 554 -0.83 12.86 12.28
C ILE A 554 0.33 11.87 12.06
N THR A 555 0.73 11.13 13.08
CA THR A 555 1.77 10.10 12.97
C THR A 555 1.20 8.74 13.34
N ILE A 556 1.47 7.73 12.52
CA ILE A 556 1.00 6.36 12.67
C ILE A 556 2.22 5.43 12.79
N ASP A 557 2.53 5.01 14.02
CA ASP A 557 3.61 4.08 14.37
C ASP A 557 3.07 2.71 14.85
N GLY A 558 1.77 2.47 14.69
CA GLY A 558 1.09 1.26 15.16
C GLY A 558 1.75 -0.04 14.66
N TYR A 559 2.15 -0.89 15.61
CA TYR A 559 2.80 -2.19 15.40
C TYR A 559 2.47 -3.07 16.62
N ASP A 560 1.19 -3.19 16.98
CA ASP A 560 0.84 -3.88 18.23
C ASP A 560 1.03 -5.40 18.15
N SER A 561 1.09 -5.95 16.94
CA SER A 561 1.41 -7.36 16.66
C SER A 561 2.07 -7.50 15.27
N ASP A 562 2.47 -8.73 14.90
CA ASP A 562 3.01 -9.04 13.56
C ASP A 562 1.94 -9.03 12.44
N ALA A 563 0.65 -8.96 12.81
CA ALA A 563 -0.47 -8.86 11.88
C ALA A 563 -1.56 -7.91 12.43
N PRO A 564 -1.22 -6.63 12.67
CA PRO A 564 -2.10 -5.71 13.35
C PRO A 564 -3.24 -5.28 12.41
N ALA A 565 -4.42 -5.01 12.99
CA ALA A 565 -5.52 -4.42 12.24
C ALA A 565 -5.14 -3.07 11.62
N LEU A 566 -5.69 -2.76 10.44
CA LEU A 566 -5.37 -1.56 9.65
C LEU A 566 -5.54 -0.27 10.46
N ASN A 567 -4.44 0.44 10.71
CA ASN A 567 -4.47 1.77 11.30
C ASN A 567 -4.65 2.85 10.22
N VAL A 568 -5.42 3.89 10.53
CA VAL A 568 -5.78 4.93 9.56
C VAL A 568 -5.60 6.33 10.15
N GLY A 569 -4.89 7.19 9.41
CA GLY A 569 -4.73 8.60 9.81
C GLY A 569 -6.04 9.38 9.72
N MET A 570 -6.66 9.40 8.54
CA MET A 570 -7.98 9.99 8.32
C MET A 570 -8.87 9.04 7.50
N LEU A 571 -10.05 8.70 8.02
CA LEU A 571 -11.06 7.88 7.33
C LEU A 571 -12.28 8.73 6.94
N ALA A 572 -12.58 8.77 5.65
CA ALA A 572 -13.85 9.23 5.11
C ALA A 572 -14.67 8.03 4.59
N ASN A 573 -15.72 7.64 5.32
CA ASN A 573 -16.62 6.56 4.94
C ASN A 573 -18.01 7.15 4.69
N ASN A 574 -18.47 7.16 3.44
CA ASN A 574 -19.74 7.79 3.03
C ASN A 574 -19.86 9.24 3.57
N SER A 575 -18.74 9.97 3.55
CA SER A 575 -18.61 11.31 4.14
C SER A 575 -17.70 12.19 3.27
N SER A 576 -17.92 13.50 3.26
CA SER A 576 -17.20 14.47 2.42
C SER A 576 -16.81 15.73 3.21
N GLY A 577 -15.96 16.58 2.63
CA GLY A 577 -15.53 17.85 3.24
C GLY A 577 -14.36 17.72 4.23
N MET A 578 -13.67 16.58 4.21
CA MET A 578 -12.43 16.38 4.94
C MET A 578 -11.22 16.86 4.14
N LYS A 579 -10.24 17.47 4.81
CA LYS A 579 -9.03 18.00 4.19
C LYS A 579 -7.78 17.75 5.03
N ASN A 580 -6.70 17.31 4.39
CA ASN A 580 -5.34 17.32 4.93
C ASN A 580 -4.50 18.46 4.32
N SER A 581 -4.14 19.44 5.14
CA SER A 581 -3.21 20.53 4.83
C SER A 581 -1.90 20.48 5.62
N GLY A 582 -1.79 19.53 6.56
CA GLY A 582 -0.63 19.34 7.40
C GLY A 582 0.28 18.20 6.94
N ILE A 583 0.82 17.47 7.90
CA ILE A 583 1.71 16.32 7.66
C ILE A 583 1.03 15.04 8.17
N ILE A 584 1.11 13.98 7.38
CA ILE A 584 0.76 12.62 7.82
C ILE A 584 1.99 11.74 7.66
N ASN A 585 2.43 11.07 8.73
CA ASN A 585 3.51 10.09 8.71
C ASN A 585 2.95 8.68 8.93
N VAL A 586 3.25 7.76 8.02
CA VAL A 586 2.78 6.37 8.04
C VAL A 586 4.00 5.47 8.22
N ASN A 587 4.38 5.15 9.46
CA ASN A 587 5.61 4.43 9.79
C ASN A 587 5.38 3.00 10.31
N GLY A 588 4.20 2.71 10.86
CA GLY A 588 3.87 1.41 11.47
C GLY A 588 3.69 0.28 10.45
N LEU A 589 3.15 -0.86 10.89
CA LEU A 589 2.77 -1.98 10.02
C LEU A 589 1.29 -1.91 9.66
N ASN A 590 0.94 -2.31 8.43
CA ASN A 590 -0.43 -2.33 7.93
C ASN A 590 -1.18 -1.02 8.22
N SER A 591 -0.65 0.08 7.71
CA SER A 591 -1.13 1.43 8.02
C SER A 591 -1.42 2.25 6.77
N THR A 592 -2.42 3.12 6.85
CA THR A 592 -2.82 4.02 5.76
C THR A 592 -2.93 5.46 6.23
N GLY A 593 -2.37 6.40 5.48
CA GLY A 593 -2.50 7.83 5.79
C GLY A 593 -3.94 8.32 5.63
N LEU A 594 -4.48 8.15 4.43
CA LEU A 594 -5.84 8.56 4.05
C LEU A 594 -6.64 7.34 3.57
N GLN A 595 -7.78 7.04 4.17
CA GLN A 595 -8.68 6.01 3.67
C GLN A 595 -10.02 6.62 3.28
N VAL A 596 -10.48 6.31 2.07
CA VAL A 596 -11.74 6.83 1.52
C VAL A 596 -12.55 5.69 0.92
N ILE A 597 -13.71 5.41 1.51
CA ILE A 597 -14.54 4.26 1.14
C ILE A 597 -16.03 4.62 1.06
N ASN A 598 -16.80 3.80 0.35
CA ASN A 598 -18.27 3.91 0.22
C ASN A 598 -18.75 5.32 -0.18
N ALA A 599 -18.21 5.88 -1.27
CA ALA A 599 -18.50 7.23 -1.74
C ALA A 599 -17.98 8.38 -0.84
N GLY A 600 -16.97 8.10 -0.03
CA GLY A 600 -16.25 9.15 0.72
C GLY A 600 -15.48 10.10 -0.19
N GLN A 601 -15.18 11.30 0.32
CA GLN A 601 -14.36 12.30 -0.39
C GLN A 601 -13.40 13.02 0.56
N LEU A 602 -12.13 13.14 0.16
CA LEU A 602 -11.10 13.81 0.94
C LEU A 602 -10.10 14.57 0.05
N ASN A 603 -9.72 15.78 0.45
CA ASN A 603 -8.72 16.59 -0.24
C ASN A 603 -7.40 16.61 0.54
N SER A 604 -6.25 16.61 -0.13
CA SER A 604 -4.94 16.74 0.51
C SER A 604 -4.01 17.68 -0.24
N ASP A 605 -3.78 18.88 0.29
CA ASP A 605 -2.69 19.79 -0.14
C ASP A 605 -1.46 19.71 0.79
N GLY A 606 -1.57 18.95 1.88
CA GLY A 606 -0.48 18.63 2.80
C GLY A 606 0.52 17.59 2.28
N THR A 607 1.46 17.20 3.15
CA THR A 607 2.48 16.17 2.86
C THR A 607 2.12 14.84 3.53
N ILE A 608 2.31 13.73 2.82
CA ILE A 608 2.14 12.38 3.36
C ILE A 608 3.47 11.64 3.20
N ASN A 609 4.07 11.20 4.30
CA ASN A 609 5.28 10.39 4.30
C ASN A 609 4.89 8.93 4.54
N VAL A 610 5.22 8.06 3.61
CA VAL A 610 4.90 6.63 3.65
C VAL A 610 6.19 5.84 3.88
N GLY A 611 6.40 5.45 5.13
CA GLY A 611 7.40 4.46 5.51
C GLY A 611 7.04 3.09 4.96
N GLY A 612 7.98 2.16 5.07
CA GLY A 612 7.83 0.80 4.56
C GLY A 612 8.28 -0.19 5.61
N GLU A 613 7.45 -1.18 5.85
CA GLU A 613 7.84 -2.44 6.46
C GLU A 613 8.27 -3.38 5.32
N GLY A 614 9.32 -4.17 5.52
CA GLY A 614 9.88 -4.99 4.45
C GLY A 614 8.82 -5.84 3.76
N ILE A 615 8.93 -6.02 2.43
CA ILE A 615 7.96 -6.80 1.61
C ILE A 615 7.74 -8.22 2.17
N SER A 616 8.72 -8.75 2.91
CA SER A 616 8.66 -10.01 3.63
C SER A 616 7.60 -10.10 4.73
N SER A 617 7.14 -8.96 5.28
CA SER A 617 6.03 -8.93 6.26
C SER A 617 4.70 -9.34 5.64
N GLY A 618 4.59 -9.26 4.31
CA GLY A 618 3.36 -9.49 3.57
C GLY A 618 2.33 -8.37 3.72
N PHE A 619 2.59 -7.33 4.52
CA PHE A 619 1.78 -6.11 4.58
C PHE A 619 2.49 -4.96 3.88
N ARG A 620 1.73 -3.91 3.52
CA ARG A 620 2.25 -2.67 2.95
C ARG A 620 1.58 -1.47 3.59
N ASN A 621 2.30 -0.36 3.61
CA ASN A 621 1.75 0.93 3.99
C ASN A 621 1.31 1.72 2.77
N TYR A 622 0.24 2.48 2.94
CA TYR A 622 -0.38 3.26 1.89
C TYR A 622 -0.43 4.74 2.27
N GLY A 623 -0.07 5.63 1.35
CA GLY A 623 -0.33 7.06 1.52
C GLY A 623 -1.82 7.36 1.47
N ALA A 624 -2.50 6.82 0.46
CA ALA A 624 -3.95 6.83 0.35
C ALA A 624 -4.51 5.48 -0.13
N TRP A 625 -5.64 5.06 0.44
CA TRP A 625 -6.44 3.91 0.04
C TRP A 625 -7.85 4.39 -0.35
N VAL A 626 -8.25 4.19 -1.59
CA VAL A 626 -9.53 4.64 -2.12
C VAL A 626 -10.30 3.46 -2.67
N GLU A 627 -11.48 3.18 -2.12
CA GLU A 627 -12.24 1.98 -2.48
C GLU A 627 -13.73 2.26 -2.71
N GLY A 628 -14.27 1.66 -3.77
CA GLY A 628 -15.70 1.71 -4.09
C GLY A 628 -16.10 2.89 -4.97
N ALA A 629 -17.20 2.71 -5.69
CA ALA A 629 -17.74 3.70 -6.60
C ALA A 629 -18.00 5.06 -5.91
N ARG A 630 -17.64 6.15 -6.60
CA ARG A 630 -17.74 7.55 -6.14
C ARG A 630 -16.80 7.92 -4.98
N SER A 631 -15.97 7.00 -4.50
CA SER A 631 -14.91 7.33 -3.55
C SER A 631 -13.79 8.10 -4.28
N ASN A 632 -13.38 9.24 -3.73
CA ASN A 632 -12.35 10.07 -4.33
C ASN A 632 -11.39 10.69 -3.31
N VAL A 633 -10.10 10.66 -3.62
CA VAL A 633 -9.11 11.53 -2.98
C VAL A 633 -8.57 12.50 -4.03
N ASN A 634 -8.52 13.80 -3.69
CA ASN A 634 -7.82 14.79 -4.49
C ASN A 634 -6.51 15.21 -3.82
N VAL A 635 -5.37 14.83 -4.39
CA VAL A 635 -4.03 15.16 -3.88
C VAL A 635 -3.45 16.30 -4.71
N SER A 636 -3.15 17.41 -4.06
CA SER A 636 -2.39 18.54 -4.63
C SER A 636 -1.07 18.83 -3.91
N GLY A 637 -0.82 18.13 -2.80
CA GLY A 637 0.45 18.12 -2.08
C GLY A 637 1.32 16.90 -2.42
N LYS A 638 2.34 16.64 -1.60
CA LYS A 638 3.35 15.60 -1.87
C LYS A 638 3.06 14.29 -1.13
N ILE A 639 3.31 13.16 -1.79
CA ILE A 639 3.41 11.84 -1.16
C ILE A 639 4.85 11.36 -1.27
N ASN A 640 5.56 11.25 -0.16
CA ASN A 640 6.95 10.80 -0.11
C ASN A 640 6.99 9.32 0.28
N LEU A 641 7.47 8.46 -0.60
CA LEU A 641 7.66 7.03 -0.33
C LEU A 641 9.06 6.84 0.26
N SER A 642 9.17 6.70 1.57
CA SER A 642 10.46 6.61 2.26
C SER A 642 10.91 5.18 2.60
N GLY A 643 10.02 4.18 2.57
CA GLY A 643 10.41 2.80 2.86
C GLY A 643 10.14 1.81 1.72
N THR A 644 10.86 0.68 1.76
CA THR A 644 10.78 -0.38 0.75
C THR A 644 9.37 -0.95 0.67
N GLY A 645 8.85 -1.16 -0.53
CA GLY A 645 7.49 -1.70 -0.71
C GLY A 645 6.35 -0.71 -0.37
N ALA A 646 6.65 0.54 0.00
CA ALA A 646 5.62 1.54 0.23
C ALA A 646 4.79 1.80 -1.04
N VAL A 647 3.49 2.05 -0.85
CA VAL A 647 2.56 2.39 -1.92
C VAL A 647 2.04 3.81 -1.70
N GLY A 648 2.17 4.67 -2.70
CA GLY A 648 1.67 6.05 -2.59
C GLY A 648 0.17 6.09 -2.53
N VAL A 649 -0.48 5.61 -3.59
CA VAL A 649 -1.94 5.52 -3.66
C VAL A 649 -2.36 4.15 -4.13
N PHE A 650 -3.37 3.59 -3.47
CA PHE A 650 -4.08 2.40 -3.88
C PHE A 650 -5.54 2.72 -4.17
N ALA A 651 -5.98 2.54 -5.42
CA ALA A 651 -7.36 2.72 -5.86
C ALA A 651 -7.97 1.37 -6.23
N LYS A 652 -9.12 1.02 -5.64
CA LYS A 652 -9.72 -0.32 -5.70
C LYS A 652 -11.23 -0.26 -5.99
N ASP A 653 -11.73 -1.22 -6.76
CA ASP A 653 -13.16 -1.49 -7.00
C ASP A 653 -14.03 -0.25 -7.31
N GLY A 654 -13.60 0.58 -8.26
CA GLY A 654 -14.30 1.80 -8.66
C GLY A 654 -13.89 3.06 -7.89
N GLY A 655 -12.91 2.96 -6.99
CA GLY A 655 -12.27 4.08 -6.33
C GLY A 655 -11.44 4.92 -7.29
N SER A 656 -11.37 6.23 -7.04
CA SER A 656 -10.65 7.15 -7.94
C SER A 656 -9.70 8.09 -7.19
N LEU A 657 -8.57 8.41 -7.81
CA LEU A 657 -7.68 9.47 -7.35
C LEU A 657 -7.67 10.61 -8.37
N THR A 658 -7.64 11.84 -7.88
CA THR A 658 -7.30 13.02 -8.66
C THR A 658 -5.97 13.59 -8.17
N LEU A 659 -4.97 13.66 -9.04
CA LEU A 659 -3.75 14.43 -8.80
C LEU A 659 -3.97 15.81 -9.42
N SER A 660 -3.87 16.89 -8.64
CA SER A 660 -4.12 18.26 -9.11
C SER A 660 -3.02 19.21 -8.64
N GLY A 661 -2.97 20.44 -9.18
CA GLY A 661 -1.98 21.44 -8.78
C GLY A 661 -0.55 20.92 -8.86
N ASN A 662 0.21 21.04 -7.76
CA ASN A 662 1.60 20.55 -7.67
C ASN A 662 1.71 19.14 -7.06
N GLY A 663 0.63 18.36 -7.09
CA GLY A 663 0.59 17.02 -6.54
C GLY A 663 1.67 16.13 -7.17
N ALA A 664 2.46 15.43 -6.36
CA ALA A 664 3.53 14.56 -6.83
C ALA A 664 3.78 13.40 -5.86
N VAL A 665 4.25 12.28 -6.41
CA VAL A 665 4.79 11.16 -5.62
C VAL A 665 6.30 11.17 -5.74
N LEU A 666 7.01 11.19 -4.62
CA LEU A 666 8.48 11.20 -4.56
C LEU A 666 8.98 9.85 -4.06
N PHE A 667 9.87 9.22 -4.82
CA PHE A 667 10.43 7.91 -4.52
C PHE A 667 11.73 8.04 -3.71
N GLY A 668 11.84 7.27 -2.63
CA GLY A 668 12.96 7.37 -1.67
C GLY A 668 13.58 6.03 -1.26
N SER A 669 13.02 4.89 -1.71
CA SER A 669 13.59 3.53 -1.48
C SER A 669 13.25 2.59 -2.66
N SER A 670 13.66 1.32 -2.62
CA SER A 670 13.42 0.33 -3.68
C SER A 670 12.02 -0.32 -3.62
N ASP A 671 11.61 -0.93 -4.73
CA ASP A 671 10.41 -1.78 -4.84
C ASP A 671 9.09 -1.08 -4.46
N GLN A 672 9.07 0.25 -4.64
CA GLN A 672 7.94 1.11 -4.31
C GLN A 672 6.96 1.20 -5.48
N ILE A 673 5.70 1.51 -5.17
CA ILE A 673 4.67 1.78 -6.18
C ILE A 673 4.09 3.16 -5.95
N GLY A 674 4.18 4.04 -6.95
CA GLY A 674 3.56 5.36 -6.83
C GLY A 674 2.04 5.26 -6.79
N PHE A 675 1.50 4.56 -7.78
CA PHE A 675 0.09 4.45 -8.03
C PHE A 675 -0.28 3.01 -8.36
N TYR A 676 -1.10 2.40 -7.51
CA TYR A 676 -1.63 1.07 -7.71
C TYR A 676 -3.14 1.15 -7.99
N VAL A 677 -3.55 0.85 -9.22
CA VAL A 677 -4.94 0.88 -9.65
C VAL A 677 -5.42 -0.54 -9.88
N TYR A 678 -6.46 -0.92 -9.18
CA TYR A 678 -6.90 -2.29 -9.09
C TYR A 678 -8.42 -2.39 -9.27
N GLY A 679 -8.86 -3.35 -10.08
CA GLY A 679 -10.27 -3.62 -10.27
C GLY A 679 -10.92 -2.72 -11.31
N LYS A 680 -12.04 -3.21 -11.85
CA LYS A 680 -12.82 -2.53 -12.87
C LYS A 680 -13.29 -1.15 -12.38
N ASP A 681 -13.29 -0.18 -13.29
CA ASP A 681 -13.75 1.21 -13.08
C ASP A 681 -12.92 2.02 -12.05
N SER A 682 -11.86 1.45 -11.49
CA SER A 682 -10.86 2.20 -10.71
C SER A 682 -10.02 3.07 -11.63
N ALA A 683 -9.72 4.30 -11.20
CA ALA A 683 -9.08 5.28 -12.07
C ALA A 683 -8.14 6.24 -11.33
N ILE A 684 -7.19 6.79 -12.08
CA ILE A 684 -6.37 7.93 -11.67
C ILE A 684 -6.50 9.02 -12.72
N HIS A 685 -6.81 10.22 -12.26
CA HIS A 685 -6.91 11.42 -13.07
C HIS A 685 -5.77 12.35 -12.70
N ASN A 686 -4.77 12.49 -13.57
CA ASN A 686 -3.73 13.48 -13.39
C ASN A 686 -4.08 14.78 -14.12
N THR A 687 -4.38 15.81 -13.36
CA THR A 687 -4.64 17.19 -13.79
C THR A 687 -3.57 18.16 -13.28
N GLY A 688 -2.56 17.66 -12.57
CA GLY A 688 -1.51 18.45 -11.94
C GLY A 688 -0.30 18.67 -12.85
N SER A 689 0.56 19.61 -12.46
CA SER A 689 1.84 19.93 -13.10
C SER A 689 3.05 19.39 -12.33
N GLY A 690 2.82 18.53 -11.34
CA GLY A 690 3.89 17.88 -10.58
C GLY A 690 4.74 16.96 -11.47
N VAL A 691 6.05 16.90 -11.19
CA VAL A 691 6.97 15.98 -11.88
C VAL A 691 6.65 14.55 -11.46
N MET A 692 6.52 13.67 -12.45
CA MET A 692 6.23 12.25 -12.27
C MET A 692 7.49 11.44 -12.60
N ASP A 693 8.33 11.21 -11.59
CA ASP A 693 9.60 10.50 -11.74
C ASP A 693 9.70 9.32 -10.77
N VAL A 694 9.83 8.11 -11.30
CA VAL A 694 10.19 6.92 -10.51
C VAL A 694 11.71 6.81 -10.43
N SER A 695 12.27 7.42 -9.38
CA SER A 695 13.72 7.67 -9.24
C SER A 695 14.52 6.58 -8.53
N THR A 696 13.87 5.49 -8.11
CA THR A 696 14.50 4.45 -7.28
C THR A 696 14.46 3.08 -7.94
N GLU A 697 15.36 2.19 -7.51
CA GLU A 697 15.56 0.89 -8.12
C GLU A 697 14.32 -0.01 -7.99
N ASN A 698 14.02 -0.77 -9.05
CA ASN A 698 12.90 -1.73 -9.14
C ASN A 698 11.52 -1.15 -8.79
N SER A 699 11.37 0.17 -8.78
CA SER A 699 10.13 0.83 -8.41
C SER A 699 9.26 1.07 -9.63
N THR A 700 7.96 1.22 -9.41
CA THR A 700 6.96 1.40 -10.46
C THR A 700 6.18 2.68 -10.23
N LEU A 701 6.02 3.51 -11.26
CA LEU A 701 5.16 4.68 -11.16
C LEU A 701 3.69 4.28 -11.16
N PHE A 702 3.22 3.63 -12.23
CA PHE A 702 1.84 3.15 -12.36
C PHE A 702 1.79 1.64 -12.50
N ARG A 703 1.03 0.99 -11.62
CA ARG A 703 0.70 -0.43 -11.71
C ARG A 703 -0.81 -0.59 -11.85
N ILE A 704 -1.25 -1.19 -12.96
CA ILE A 704 -2.65 -1.34 -13.36
C ILE A 704 -3.00 -2.83 -13.34
N ALA A 705 -3.97 -3.22 -12.53
CA ALA A 705 -4.23 -4.62 -12.21
C ALA A 705 -5.72 -5.00 -12.18
N SER A 706 -5.97 -6.29 -12.38
CA SER A 706 -7.27 -6.93 -12.24
C SER A 706 -8.43 -6.24 -12.99
N GLY A 707 -8.22 -5.89 -14.25
CA GLY A 707 -9.25 -5.28 -15.12
C GLY A 707 -9.38 -3.77 -14.99
N ALA A 708 -8.47 -3.13 -14.24
CA ALA A 708 -8.32 -1.67 -14.25
C ALA A 708 -7.80 -1.17 -15.61
N THR A 709 -8.03 0.12 -15.87
CA THR A 709 -7.64 0.76 -17.13
C THR A 709 -6.83 2.02 -16.87
N PHE A 710 -5.81 2.25 -17.69
CA PHE A 710 -5.06 3.50 -17.73
C PHE A 710 -5.01 4.04 -19.16
N GLN A 711 -5.32 5.32 -19.31
CA GLN A 711 -5.28 6.03 -20.57
C GLN A 711 -4.44 7.29 -20.43
N GLY A 712 -3.33 7.34 -21.17
CA GLY A 712 -2.51 8.51 -21.28
C GLY A 712 -3.09 9.58 -22.21
N THR A 713 -2.63 10.81 -22.03
CA THR A 713 -2.98 11.96 -22.87
C THR A 713 -1.72 12.67 -23.36
N ALA A 714 -1.86 13.57 -24.33
CA ALA A 714 -0.75 14.34 -24.90
C ALA A 714 -0.38 15.61 -24.10
N ASP A 715 -1.10 15.90 -23.00
CA ASP A 715 -0.84 17.10 -22.20
C ASP A 715 0.51 17.01 -21.48
N ALA A 716 1.22 18.14 -21.35
CA ALA A 716 2.54 18.19 -20.71
C ALA A 716 2.52 17.73 -19.23
N SER A 717 1.36 17.78 -18.57
CA SER A 717 1.10 17.16 -17.26
C SER A 717 1.20 15.62 -17.26
N SER A 718 1.28 14.99 -18.43
CA SER A 718 1.33 13.54 -18.63
C SER A 718 2.74 13.01 -18.94
N ALA A 719 3.79 13.85 -18.85
CA ALA A 719 5.16 13.38 -19.02
C ALA A 719 5.60 12.49 -17.85
N LEU A 720 6.06 11.27 -18.13
CA LEU A 720 6.54 10.31 -17.14
C LEU A 720 8.05 10.14 -17.26
N THR A 721 8.76 10.04 -16.15
CA THR A 721 10.20 9.75 -16.11
C THR A 721 10.44 8.49 -15.29
N ALA A 722 11.31 7.62 -15.80
CA ALA A 722 11.84 6.45 -15.11
C ALA A 722 13.36 6.61 -15.00
N SER A 723 13.81 7.26 -13.93
CA SER A 723 15.23 7.55 -13.69
C SER A 723 15.92 6.54 -12.77
N GLY A 724 15.16 5.74 -12.02
CA GLY A 724 15.67 4.65 -11.22
C GLY A 724 16.18 3.48 -12.07
N LYS A 725 17.20 2.78 -11.60
CA LYS A 725 17.70 1.55 -12.24
C LYS A 725 16.61 0.48 -12.27
N ASN A 726 16.40 -0.18 -13.41
CA ASN A 726 15.35 -1.20 -13.59
C ASN A 726 13.94 -0.73 -13.15
N SER A 727 13.67 0.58 -13.19
CA SER A 727 12.37 1.14 -12.83
C SER A 727 11.36 1.03 -13.99
N TYR A 728 10.07 1.06 -13.66
CA TYR A 728 8.97 0.95 -14.61
C TYR A 728 8.09 2.18 -14.58
N ALA A 729 7.86 2.82 -15.73
CA ALA A 729 6.86 3.89 -15.79
C ALA A 729 5.44 3.30 -15.71
N LEU A 730 5.14 2.25 -16.49
CA LEU A 730 3.83 1.62 -16.57
C LEU A 730 3.93 0.09 -16.49
N ILE A 731 3.13 -0.52 -15.61
CA ILE A 731 2.90 -1.97 -15.58
C ILE A 731 1.40 -2.23 -15.71
N ALA A 732 1.01 -3.14 -16.60
CA ALA A 732 -0.34 -3.72 -16.64
C ALA A 732 -0.27 -5.22 -16.37
N THR A 733 -1.08 -5.74 -15.45
CA THR A 733 -1.01 -7.15 -15.04
C THR A 733 -2.40 -7.78 -14.89
N GLY A 734 -2.55 -9.01 -15.39
CA GLY A 734 -3.70 -9.84 -15.09
C GLY A 734 -5.02 -9.42 -15.72
N LYS A 735 -6.08 -10.09 -15.24
CA LYS A 735 -7.49 -9.85 -15.58
C LYS A 735 -8.31 -9.78 -14.29
N SER A 736 -9.48 -9.14 -14.34
CA SER A 736 -10.50 -9.26 -13.28
C SER A 736 -11.03 -10.70 -13.20
N ASP A 737 -11.71 -11.05 -12.10
CA ASP A 737 -12.41 -12.33 -11.94
C ASP A 737 -13.43 -12.59 -13.07
N GLY A 738 -14.02 -11.53 -13.64
CA GLY A 738 -14.92 -11.60 -14.79
C GLY A 738 -14.23 -11.77 -16.16
N GLY A 739 -12.90 -11.94 -16.19
CA GLY A 739 -12.11 -12.11 -17.41
C GLY A 739 -11.76 -10.82 -18.17
N VAL A 740 -12.10 -9.64 -17.65
CA VAL A 740 -11.71 -8.34 -18.25
C VAL A 740 -10.22 -8.09 -18.04
N ALA A 741 -9.46 -7.91 -19.13
CA ALA A 741 -8.03 -7.62 -19.06
C ALA A 741 -7.75 -6.24 -18.46
N SER A 742 -6.68 -6.15 -17.68
CA SER A 742 -6.10 -4.84 -17.33
C SER A 742 -5.55 -4.20 -18.61
N THR A 743 -5.79 -2.90 -18.79
CA THR A 743 -5.37 -2.21 -20.02
C THR A 743 -4.56 -0.95 -19.74
N VAL A 744 -3.50 -0.75 -20.52
CA VAL A 744 -2.71 0.48 -20.55
C VAL A 744 -2.66 0.98 -21.99
N THR A 745 -3.05 2.23 -22.20
CA THR A 745 -2.85 2.94 -23.47
C THR A 745 -2.01 4.17 -23.21
N SER A 746 -0.90 4.34 -23.94
CA SER A 746 -0.02 5.50 -23.75
C SER A 746 -0.68 6.82 -24.18
N GLY A 747 -1.60 6.79 -25.15
CA GLY A 747 -1.99 8.01 -25.85
C GLY A 747 -0.76 8.71 -26.47
N GLY A 748 -0.82 10.04 -26.61
CA GLY A 748 0.31 10.86 -27.05
C GLY A 748 1.29 11.29 -25.96
N MET A 749 1.42 10.54 -24.87
CA MET A 749 2.29 10.93 -23.74
C MET A 749 3.79 10.88 -24.09
N THR A 750 4.60 11.56 -23.28
CA THR A 750 6.07 11.45 -23.30
C THR A 750 6.56 10.60 -22.12
N ILE A 751 7.41 9.61 -22.39
CA ILE A 751 8.05 8.77 -21.36
C ILE A 751 9.57 8.88 -21.52
N ASN A 752 10.27 9.30 -20.46
CA ASN A 752 11.73 9.44 -20.42
C ASN A 752 12.35 8.29 -19.63
N LEU A 753 13.23 7.51 -20.25
CA LEU A 753 13.96 6.39 -19.66
C LEU A 753 15.41 6.82 -19.43
N THR A 754 15.67 7.45 -18.29
CA THR A 754 16.99 7.99 -17.95
C THR A 754 17.76 7.10 -16.96
N GLY A 755 17.13 6.06 -16.42
CA GLY A 755 17.78 5.04 -15.60
C GLY A 755 18.33 3.87 -16.42
N GLU A 756 19.44 3.27 -15.99
CA GLU A 756 19.95 2.03 -16.59
C GLU A 756 18.91 0.91 -16.47
N GLY A 757 18.57 0.26 -17.58
CA GLY A 757 17.58 -0.82 -17.57
C GLY A 757 16.13 -0.36 -17.33
N ALA A 758 15.86 0.95 -17.27
CA ALA A 758 14.51 1.48 -17.10
C ALA A 758 13.60 1.07 -18.27
N THR A 759 12.34 0.77 -17.95
CA THR A 759 11.35 0.26 -18.90
C THR A 759 10.14 1.18 -18.96
N ALA A 760 9.72 1.57 -20.17
CA ALA A 760 8.52 2.40 -20.32
C ALA A 760 7.24 1.62 -19.97
N THR A 761 7.03 0.46 -20.59
CA THR A 761 5.81 -0.32 -20.35
C THR A 761 6.10 -1.82 -20.22
N LEU A 762 5.57 -2.45 -19.16
CA LEU A 762 5.54 -3.90 -18.98
C LEU A 762 4.07 -4.38 -18.98
N ILE A 763 3.73 -5.29 -19.88
CA ILE A 763 2.40 -5.90 -19.99
C ILE A 763 2.54 -7.39 -19.66
N GLU A 764 1.81 -7.85 -18.65
CA GLU A 764 2.05 -9.18 -18.08
C GLU A 764 0.77 -9.98 -17.74
N GLY A 765 0.88 -11.31 -17.73
CA GLY A 765 -0.09 -12.21 -17.09
C GLY A 765 -1.53 -12.14 -17.58
N GLY A 766 -1.76 -11.82 -18.86
CA GLY A 766 -3.08 -11.71 -19.49
C GLY A 766 -3.58 -10.27 -19.69
N ALA A 767 -2.78 -9.26 -19.33
CA ALA A 767 -3.07 -7.86 -19.59
C ALA A 767 -2.85 -7.47 -21.07
N GLN A 768 -3.36 -6.31 -21.47
CA GLN A 768 -3.20 -5.78 -22.82
C GLN A 768 -2.68 -4.33 -22.80
N GLY A 769 -1.69 -4.02 -23.64
CA GLY A 769 -1.08 -2.70 -23.74
C GLY A 769 -1.07 -2.15 -25.16
N THR A 770 -1.25 -0.83 -25.28
CA THR A 770 -1.11 -0.09 -26.54
C THR A 770 -0.18 1.10 -26.35
N ILE A 771 0.95 1.11 -27.06
CA ILE A 771 1.81 2.28 -27.23
C ILE A 771 1.41 2.93 -28.55
N GLU A 772 0.73 4.08 -28.50
CA GLU A 772 0.24 4.77 -29.69
C GLU A 772 1.38 5.37 -30.52
N SER A 773 1.11 5.64 -31.81
CA SER A 773 2.12 6.12 -32.76
C SER A 773 2.61 7.55 -32.51
N ASN A 774 1.82 8.34 -31.80
CA ASN A 774 2.16 9.69 -31.36
C ASN A 774 2.79 9.74 -29.95
N ALA A 775 2.97 8.59 -29.28
CA ALA A 775 3.70 8.53 -28.03
C ALA A 775 5.20 8.79 -28.27
N ILE A 776 5.85 9.48 -27.35
CA ILE A 776 7.29 9.76 -27.39
C ILE A 776 7.97 8.95 -26.30
N ILE A 777 8.91 8.08 -26.65
CA ILE A 777 9.72 7.32 -25.70
C ILE A 777 11.18 7.72 -25.87
N ASN A 778 11.71 8.48 -24.93
CA ASN A 778 13.10 8.91 -24.91
C ASN A 778 13.94 7.86 -24.16
N MET A 779 14.81 7.16 -24.89
CA MET A 779 15.65 6.07 -24.35
C MET A 779 17.06 6.59 -24.11
N ASP A 780 17.24 7.37 -23.04
CA ASP A 780 18.40 8.24 -22.82
C ASP A 780 19.51 7.63 -21.96
N ASN A 781 19.34 6.37 -21.52
CA ASN A 781 20.38 5.61 -20.82
C ASN A 781 20.61 4.22 -21.44
N ALA A 782 21.76 3.63 -21.14
CA ALA A 782 22.12 2.29 -21.57
C ALA A 782 21.13 1.26 -21.05
N SER A 783 20.92 0.21 -21.84
CA SER A 783 20.02 -0.91 -21.51
C SER A 783 18.53 -0.54 -21.31
N ALA A 784 18.11 0.69 -21.62
CA ALA A 784 16.70 1.08 -21.56
C ALA A 784 15.82 0.22 -22.50
N ILE A 785 14.56 0.02 -22.11
CA ILE A 785 13.61 -0.85 -22.82
C ILE A 785 12.29 -0.13 -23.11
N ALA A 786 11.86 -0.05 -24.37
CA ALA A 786 10.63 0.66 -24.71
C ALA A 786 9.36 -0.13 -24.33
N GLY A 787 9.39 -1.46 -24.43
CA GLY A 787 8.28 -2.26 -23.91
C GLY A 787 8.54 -3.76 -23.80
N ILE A 788 7.87 -4.39 -22.84
CA ILE A 788 7.94 -5.83 -22.59
C ILE A 788 6.52 -6.40 -22.57
N ALA A 789 6.31 -7.50 -23.29
CA ALA A 789 5.15 -8.37 -23.18
C ALA A 789 5.57 -9.70 -22.57
N ASP A 790 5.01 -10.06 -21.41
CA ASP A 790 5.37 -11.25 -20.65
C ASP A 790 4.13 -12.11 -20.33
N GLY A 791 4.06 -13.32 -20.87
CA GLY A 791 2.90 -14.18 -20.59
C GLY A 791 2.78 -14.58 -19.12
N ASN A 792 3.84 -14.46 -18.32
CA ASN A 792 3.79 -14.65 -16.87
C ASN A 792 3.30 -13.38 -16.18
N GLY A 793 2.36 -13.49 -15.23
CA GLY A 793 1.99 -12.39 -14.35
C GLY A 793 2.70 -12.44 -12.99
N TYR A 794 2.73 -11.33 -12.27
CA TYR A 794 3.27 -11.30 -10.92
C TYR A 794 2.32 -10.54 -9.99
N ASP A 795 2.19 -10.96 -8.73
CA ASP A 795 1.48 -10.19 -7.71
C ASP A 795 2.37 -9.05 -7.17
N ILE A 796 1.88 -8.20 -6.26
CA ILE A 796 2.70 -7.08 -5.75
C ILE A 796 3.85 -7.55 -4.85
N SER A 797 3.88 -8.81 -4.43
CA SER A 797 5.01 -9.39 -3.69
C SER A 797 6.12 -9.91 -4.62
N GLY A 798 5.89 -9.90 -5.94
CA GLY A 798 6.79 -10.47 -6.94
C GLY A 798 6.62 -11.97 -7.14
N LYS A 799 5.55 -12.58 -6.58
CA LYS A 799 5.26 -13.99 -6.78
C LYS A 799 4.57 -14.19 -8.14
N LEU A 800 5.03 -15.21 -8.88
CA LEU A 800 4.43 -15.62 -10.15
C LEU A 800 2.95 -16.00 -9.97
N ILE A 801 2.08 -15.35 -10.73
CA ILE A 801 0.65 -15.61 -10.89
C ILE A 801 0.33 -15.69 -12.39
N ASN A 802 -0.66 -16.48 -12.81
CA ASN A 802 -1.05 -16.59 -14.23
C ASN A 802 0.14 -16.93 -15.19
N PRO A 803 0.83 -18.07 -15.00
CA PRO A 803 1.97 -18.43 -15.83
C PRO A 803 1.55 -18.67 -17.28
N LYS A 804 2.34 -18.17 -18.22
CA LYS A 804 2.19 -18.37 -19.67
C LYS A 804 0.80 -18.04 -20.25
N ASP A 805 0.14 -16.98 -19.78
CA ASP A 805 -1.12 -16.50 -20.36
C ASP A 805 -0.88 -15.90 -21.76
N LYS A 806 -1.29 -16.67 -22.78
CA LYS A 806 -1.14 -16.35 -24.21
C LYS A 806 -2.00 -15.17 -24.69
N THR A 807 -2.91 -14.67 -23.87
CA THR A 807 -3.70 -13.48 -24.19
C THR A 807 -2.98 -12.17 -23.87
N THR A 808 -1.80 -12.26 -23.25
CA THR A 808 -0.95 -11.08 -23.00
C THR A 808 -0.54 -10.47 -24.34
N LEU A 809 -0.85 -9.18 -24.54
CA LEU A 809 -0.66 -8.49 -25.81
C LEU A 809 -0.05 -7.10 -25.62
N LEU A 810 1.02 -6.79 -26.34
CA LEU A 810 1.53 -5.42 -26.51
C LEU A 810 1.43 -5.01 -27.97
N THR A 811 0.67 -3.95 -28.27
CA THR A 811 0.65 -3.30 -29.58
C THR A 811 1.44 -2.01 -29.51
N ALA A 812 2.43 -1.82 -30.39
CA ALA A 812 3.33 -0.68 -30.36
C ALA A 812 3.40 0.04 -31.71
N GLY A 813 3.22 1.36 -31.70
CA GLY A 813 3.27 2.23 -32.88
C GLY A 813 4.28 3.37 -32.78
N ALA A 814 4.84 3.64 -31.60
CA ALA A 814 5.78 4.73 -31.39
C ALA A 814 7.06 4.56 -32.22
N GLN A 815 7.55 5.68 -32.75
CA GLN A 815 8.86 5.73 -33.41
C GLN A 815 9.94 5.79 -32.33
N LEU A 816 10.87 4.82 -32.36
CA LEU A 816 11.94 4.75 -31.38
C LEU A 816 13.26 5.24 -31.99
N SER A 817 13.98 6.09 -31.25
CA SER A 817 15.34 6.49 -31.57
C SER A 817 16.21 6.55 -30.33
N SER A 818 17.44 6.03 -30.41
CA SER A 818 18.40 6.14 -29.32
C SER A 818 19.84 6.05 -29.83
N THR A 819 20.73 6.79 -29.18
CA THR A 819 22.18 6.73 -29.38
C THR A 819 22.89 5.92 -28.29
N GLN A 820 22.13 5.35 -27.34
CA GLN A 820 22.69 4.66 -26.17
C GLN A 820 23.00 3.19 -26.46
N ASP A 821 24.03 2.67 -25.81
CA ASP A 821 24.44 1.28 -25.97
C ASP A 821 23.43 0.32 -25.31
N LYS A 822 23.30 -0.88 -25.88
CA LYS A 822 22.53 -2.01 -25.32
C LYS A 822 21.03 -1.77 -25.13
N VAL A 823 20.47 -0.67 -25.65
CA VAL A 823 19.03 -0.44 -25.61
C VAL A 823 18.27 -1.54 -26.35
N THR A 824 17.06 -1.83 -25.90
CA THR A 824 16.16 -2.79 -26.56
C THR A 824 14.84 -2.13 -26.88
N GLY A 825 14.37 -2.23 -28.11
CA GLY A 825 13.06 -1.69 -28.48
C GLY A 825 11.97 -2.45 -27.74
N TYR A 826 11.70 -3.69 -28.17
CA TYR A 826 10.62 -4.48 -27.60
C TYR A 826 11.03 -5.92 -27.30
N ILE A 827 10.44 -6.48 -26.26
CA ILE A 827 10.62 -7.87 -25.83
C ILE A 827 9.25 -8.56 -25.76
N ALA A 828 9.14 -9.78 -26.28
CA ALA A 828 8.01 -10.67 -26.04
C ALA A 828 8.52 -12.01 -25.49
N ARG A 829 7.92 -12.53 -24.41
CA ARG A 829 8.35 -13.78 -23.79
C ARG A 829 7.21 -14.54 -23.10
N ASN A 830 7.48 -15.78 -22.73
CA ASN A 830 6.60 -16.67 -21.95
C ASN A 830 5.19 -16.84 -22.52
N GLY A 831 5.01 -16.85 -23.85
CA GLY A 831 3.68 -16.98 -24.46
C GLY A 831 3.00 -15.68 -24.88
N ALA A 832 3.58 -14.51 -24.58
CA ALA A 832 2.99 -13.23 -24.95
C ALA A 832 3.05 -12.94 -26.45
N THR A 833 2.21 -12.00 -26.89
CA THR A 833 2.20 -11.46 -28.26
C THR A 833 2.66 -10.00 -28.28
N LEU A 834 3.51 -9.65 -29.23
CA LEU A 834 3.95 -8.28 -29.53
C LEU A 834 3.63 -7.93 -30.99
N ASN A 835 3.02 -6.77 -31.23
CA ASN A 835 2.75 -6.24 -32.57
C ASN A 835 3.36 -4.84 -32.73
N ASN A 836 4.50 -4.72 -33.41
CA ASN A 836 5.15 -3.44 -33.69
C ASN A 836 4.86 -2.92 -35.10
N THR A 837 4.51 -1.64 -35.18
CA THR A 837 4.30 -0.87 -36.43
C THR A 837 5.21 0.37 -36.51
N GLY A 838 5.83 0.78 -35.41
CA GLY A 838 6.73 1.94 -35.36
C GLY A 838 8.14 1.61 -35.86
N ASN A 839 8.83 2.57 -36.48
CA ASN A 839 10.23 2.37 -36.86
C ASN A 839 11.14 2.43 -35.63
N ILE A 840 12.25 1.73 -35.69
CA ILE A 840 13.28 1.68 -34.65
C ILE A 840 14.61 2.11 -35.27
N ILE A 841 15.24 3.15 -34.74
CA ILE A 841 16.53 3.66 -35.21
C ILE A 841 17.49 3.74 -34.02
N PHE A 842 18.36 2.73 -33.90
CA PHE A 842 19.36 2.67 -32.85
C PHE A 842 20.76 2.83 -33.42
N THR A 843 21.49 3.83 -32.90
CA THR A 843 22.86 4.12 -33.31
C THR A 843 23.90 3.85 -32.21
N GLY A 844 23.46 3.33 -31.06
CA GLY A 844 24.37 2.82 -30.03
C GLY A 844 24.91 1.43 -30.37
N LYS A 845 25.89 0.95 -29.61
CA LYS A 845 26.49 -0.37 -29.78
C LYS A 845 25.63 -1.47 -29.17
N ASN A 846 25.65 -2.66 -29.76
CA ASN A 846 25.02 -3.86 -29.21
C ASN A 846 23.52 -3.71 -28.87
N THR A 847 22.79 -2.88 -29.63
CA THR A 847 21.36 -2.62 -29.43
C THR A 847 20.49 -3.73 -30.02
N VAL A 848 19.27 -3.91 -29.52
CA VAL A 848 18.33 -4.91 -30.05
C VAL A 848 17.03 -4.22 -30.51
N GLY A 849 16.60 -4.45 -31.74
CA GLY A 849 15.31 -3.95 -32.23
C GLY A 849 14.13 -4.65 -31.56
N VAL A 850 13.92 -5.92 -31.92
CA VAL A 850 12.87 -6.78 -31.34
C VAL A 850 13.46 -8.11 -30.91
N ARG A 851 13.11 -8.52 -29.68
CA ARG A 851 13.50 -9.80 -29.10
C ARG A 851 12.28 -10.63 -28.74
N VAL A 852 12.26 -11.88 -29.19
CA VAL A 852 11.18 -12.83 -28.89
C VAL A 852 11.77 -14.09 -28.27
N GLU A 853 11.33 -14.41 -27.06
CA GLU A 853 11.81 -15.52 -26.27
C GLU A 853 10.73 -16.62 -26.17
N GLU A 854 11.02 -17.65 -25.40
CA GLU A 854 10.26 -18.90 -25.32
C GLU A 854 8.73 -18.73 -25.27
N GLY A 855 8.06 -19.38 -26.23
CA GLY A 855 6.61 -19.46 -26.36
C GLY A 855 5.93 -18.24 -26.98
N ALA A 856 6.66 -17.14 -27.18
CA ALA A 856 6.08 -15.86 -27.60
C ALA A 856 5.98 -15.68 -29.12
N VAL A 857 5.16 -14.71 -29.52
CA VAL A 857 4.98 -14.30 -30.93
C VAL A 857 5.27 -12.81 -31.06
N GLY A 858 6.18 -12.43 -31.96
CA GLY A 858 6.41 -11.04 -32.36
C GLY A 858 6.02 -10.80 -33.81
N THR A 859 5.32 -9.71 -34.08
CA THR A 859 5.04 -9.22 -35.43
C THR A 859 5.63 -7.83 -35.57
N ASN A 860 6.40 -7.59 -36.63
CA ASN A 860 7.02 -6.30 -36.94
C ASN A 860 6.69 -5.85 -38.37
N SER A 861 6.25 -4.61 -38.51
CA SER A 861 6.04 -3.96 -39.82
C SER A 861 6.78 -2.63 -39.95
N GLY A 862 7.29 -2.08 -38.84
CA GLY A 862 8.17 -0.91 -38.86
C GLY A 862 9.58 -1.25 -39.33
N ASN A 863 10.28 -0.27 -39.90
CA ASN A 863 11.67 -0.44 -40.31
C ASN A 863 12.59 -0.42 -39.09
N ILE A 864 13.61 -1.26 -39.08
CA ILE A 864 14.60 -1.34 -38.00
C ILE A 864 15.98 -0.99 -38.55
N THR A 865 16.63 0.01 -37.97
CA THR A 865 18.04 0.34 -38.21
C THR A 865 18.83 0.11 -36.94
N VAL A 866 19.89 -0.70 -37.03
CA VAL A 866 20.84 -0.98 -35.93
C VAL A 866 22.27 -0.83 -36.43
N GLN A 867 23.23 -0.66 -35.52
CA GLN A 867 24.64 -0.60 -35.87
C GLN A 867 25.57 -1.20 -34.80
N ASP A 868 26.87 -1.23 -35.11
CA ASP A 868 27.96 -1.54 -34.18
C ASP A 868 27.69 -2.75 -33.26
N GLY A 869 27.45 -3.91 -33.86
CA GLY A 869 27.16 -5.16 -33.14
C GLY A 869 25.70 -5.34 -32.72
N GLY A 870 24.82 -4.40 -33.09
CA GLY A 870 23.39 -4.50 -32.84
C GLY A 870 22.70 -5.63 -33.62
N VAL A 871 21.54 -6.07 -33.11
CA VAL A 871 20.70 -7.11 -33.72
C VAL A 871 19.31 -6.55 -34.02
N GLY A 872 18.86 -6.66 -35.27
CA GLY A 872 17.54 -6.20 -35.67
C GLY A 872 16.42 -7.02 -35.01
N LEU A 873 16.41 -8.32 -35.31
CA LEU A 873 15.45 -9.30 -34.82
C LEU A 873 16.19 -10.48 -34.18
N ILE A 874 15.85 -10.83 -32.94
CA ILE A 874 16.41 -12.00 -32.26
C ILE A 874 15.31 -12.89 -31.70
N ALA A 875 15.38 -14.19 -32.00
CA ALA A 875 14.50 -15.20 -31.44
C ALA A 875 15.27 -16.41 -30.89
N ASN A 876 14.87 -16.88 -29.70
CA ASN A 876 15.47 -18.06 -29.08
C ASN A 876 14.45 -18.86 -28.24
N ALA A 877 14.32 -20.16 -28.53
CA ALA A 877 13.48 -21.10 -27.79
C ALA A 877 13.84 -22.56 -28.05
N THR A 878 13.64 -23.43 -27.06
CA THR A 878 13.96 -24.86 -27.17
C THR A 878 12.77 -25.77 -26.86
N GLN A 879 11.82 -25.30 -26.07
CA GLN A 879 10.67 -26.04 -25.56
C GLN A 879 9.38 -25.61 -26.28
N ASP A 880 9.06 -24.32 -26.25
CA ASP A 880 7.80 -23.79 -26.76
C ASP A 880 7.99 -23.09 -28.11
N VAL A 881 6.97 -23.19 -28.98
CA VAL A 881 6.97 -22.56 -30.30
C VAL A 881 7.12 -21.05 -30.15
N THR A 882 8.13 -20.49 -30.81
CA THR A 882 8.47 -19.08 -30.76
C THR A 882 8.59 -18.54 -32.18
N THR A 883 7.88 -17.45 -32.48
CA THR A 883 7.79 -16.94 -33.85
C THR A 883 8.00 -15.44 -33.94
N ILE A 884 8.81 -15.00 -34.91
CA ILE A 884 8.82 -13.61 -35.38
C ILE A 884 8.25 -13.56 -36.79
N ASN A 885 7.35 -12.61 -37.07
CA ASN A 885 6.90 -12.27 -38.42
C ASN A 885 7.33 -10.84 -38.72
N ASN A 886 8.10 -10.62 -39.79
CA ASN A 886 8.58 -9.30 -40.18
C ASN A 886 8.20 -8.95 -41.61
N SER A 887 7.73 -7.73 -41.81
CA SER A 887 7.46 -7.12 -43.12
C SER A 887 8.18 -5.79 -43.34
N GLY A 888 8.81 -5.22 -42.29
CA GLY A 888 9.56 -3.98 -42.37
C GLY A 888 11.01 -4.18 -42.82
N ASN A 889 11.66 -3.12 -43.31
CA ASN A 889 13.06 -3.19 -43.73
C ASN A 889 14.02 -3.31 -42.54
N LEU A 890 15.11 -4.05 -42.71
CA LEU A 890 16.23 -4.12 -41.76
C LEU A 890 17.44 -3.43 -42.38
N VAL A 891 18.03 -2.45 -41.69
CA VAL A 891 19.23 -1.72 -42.14
C VAL A 891 20.34 -1.91 -41.12
N LEU A 892 21.45 -2.51 -41.53
CA LEU A 892 22.56 -2.88 -40.66
C LEU A 892 23.76 -1.99 -40.96
N LYS A 893 24.11 -1.08 -40.07
CA LYS A 893 25.22 -0.13 -40.25
C LYS A 893 26.39 -0.45 -39.33
N GLY A 894 27.52 0.24 -39.53
CA GLY A 894 28.68 0.20 -38.63
C GLY A 894 29.23 -1.20 -38.37
N GLY A 895 29.87 -1.40 -37.23
CA GLY A 895 30.47 -2.66 -36.79
C GLY A 895 31.89 -2.90 -37.28
N ASP A 896 32.40 -4.07 -36.90
CA ASP A 896 33.67 -4.61 -37.36
C ASP A 896 33.55 -6.15 -37.48
N ASN A 897 34.60 -6.83 -37.95
CA ASN A 897 34.57 -8.27 -38.16
C ASN A 897 34.45 -9.10 -36.86
N ALA A 898 34.71 -8.51 -35.70
CA ALA A 898 34.50 -9.11 -34.37
C ALA A 898 33.14 -8.75 -33.76
N ASN A 899 32.60 -7.56 -34.05
CA ASN A 899 31.35 -7.00 -33.54
C ASN A 899 30.35 -6.77 -34.69
N ARG A 900 29.96 -7.87 -35.35
CA ARG A 900 29.16 -7.84 -36.58
C ARG A 900 27.70 -7.50 -36.30
N THR A 901 27.21 -6.41 -36.89
CA THR A 901 25.78 -6.06 -36.86
C THR A 901 24.96 -7.14 -37.57
N THR A 902 23.89 -7.63 -36.95
CA THR A 902 23.10 -8.77 -37.47
C THR A 902 21.64 -8.39 -37.71
N GLY A 903 21.08 -8.78 -38.85
CA GLY A 903 19.69 -8.48 -39.18
C GLY A 903 18.73 -9.39 -38.44
N ILE A 904 18.85 -10.69 -38.69
CA ILE A 904 18.02 -11.72 -38.07
C ILE A 904 18.91 -12.74 -37.38
N LYS A 905 18.60 -13.07 -36.12
CA LYS A 905 19.24 -14.15 -35.38
C LYS A 905 18.19 -15.09 -34.81
N ALA A 906 18.13 -16.32 -35.34
CA ALA A 906 17.21 -17.36 -34.90
C ALA A 906 17.99 -18.54 -34.29
N SER A 907 17.64 -18.94 -33.07
CA SER A 907 18.28 -20.08 -32.39
C SER A 907 17.27 -20.99 -31.72
N GLY A 908 17.53 -22.31 -31.76
CA GLY A 908 16.77 -23.30 -31.00
C GLY A 908 15.67 -24.02 -31.77
N THR A 909 15.30 -25.21 -31.30
CA THR A 909 14.50 -26.23 -32.00
C THR A 909 13.07 -25.84 -32.35
N THR A 910 12.51 -24.88 -31.64
CA THR A 910 11.11 -24.46 -31.78
C THR A 910 10.98 -23.01 -32.26
N THR A 911 12.08 -22.45 -32.77
CA THR A 911 12.18 -21.06 -33.20
C THR A 911 12.00 -20.93 -34.71
N THR A 912 11.10 -20.04 -35.12
CA THR A 912 10.91 -19.65 -36.52
C THR A 912 10.91 -18.12 -36.67
N VAL A 913 11.70 -17.59 -37.59
CA VAL A 913 11.61 -16.18 -38.01
C VAL A 913 11.16 -16.12 -39.46
N ASN A 914 10.06 -15.43 -39.73
CA ASN A 914 9.51 -15.22 -41.06
C ASN A 914 9.76 -13.78 -41.49
N MET A 915 10.46 -13.59 -42.61
CA MET A 915 10.58 -12.32 -43.31
C MET A 915 9.64 -12.37 -44.52
N THR A 916 8.42 -11.87 -44.35
CA THR A 916 7.33 -11.99 -45.33
C THR A 916 7.31 -10.85 -46.35
N ALA A 917 7.98 -9.73 -46.06
CA ALA A 917 8.19 -8.61 -46.97
C ALA A 917 9.39 -7.77 -46.50
N GLY A 918 9.68 -6.67 -47.22
CA GLY A 918 10.77 -5.76 -46.90
C GLY A 918 12.12 -6.20 -47.48
N THR A 919 13.18 -5.52 -47.07
CA THR A 919 14.57 -5.77 -47.50
C THR A 919 15.50 -5.88 -46.29
N ILE A 920 16.63 -6.57 -46.45
CA ILE A 920 17.72 -6.60 -45.46
C ILE A 920 18.94 -5.93 -46.11
N SER A 921 19.30 -4.72 -45.68
CA SER A 921 20.40 -3.94 -46.26
C SER A 921 21.66 -4.02 -45.40
N LEU A 922 22.72 -4.60 -45.93
CA LEU A 922 24.02 -4.74 -45.29
C LEU A 922 24.88 -3.50 -45.61
N GLN A 923 24.94 -2.52 -44.71
CA GLN A 923 25.69 -1.27 -44.86
C GLN A 923 26.86 -1.15 -43.88
N GLY A 924 27.15 -2.21 -43.12
CA GLY A 924 28.18 -2.25 -42.10
C GLY A 924 29.31 -3.21 -42.46
N GLN A 925 30.51 -2.94 -41.94
CA GLN A 925 31.66 -3.82 -42.06
C GLN A 925 31.35 -5.16 -41.40
N GLY A 926 31.54 -6.25 -42.14
CA GLY A 926 31.28 -7.59 -41.62
C GLY A 926 29.82 -7.90 -41.26
N ALA A 927 28.84 -7.06 -41.64
CA ALA A 927 27.44 -7.26 -41.28
C ALA A 927 26.90 -8.64 -41.69
N ILE A 928 26.04 -9.23 -40.86
CA ILE A 928 25.40 -10.51 -41.09
C ILE A 928 23.91 -10.26 -41.39
N GLY A 929 23.43 -10.69 -42.55
CA GLY A 929 22.00 -10.56 -42.89
C GLY A 929 21.14 -11.44 -41.99
N VAL A 930 21.38 -12.75 -42.05
CA VAL A 930 20.60 -13.76 -41.34
C VAL A 930 21.52 -14.82 -40.73
N GLU A 931 21.33 -15.10 -39.45
CA GLU A 931 21.96 -16.18 -38.71
C GLU A 931 20.91 -17.17 -38.18
N ALA A 932 21.05 -18.45 -38.53
CA ALA A 932 20.27 -19.55 -37.98
C ALA A 932 21.22 -20.52 -37.25
N SER A 933 20.88 -20.89 -36.02
CA SER A 933 21.71 -21.76 -35.18
C SER A 933 20.89 -22.74 -34.37
N ASN A 934 21.49 -23.83 -33.88
CA ASN A 934 20.88 -24.75 -32.92
C ASN A 934 19.46 -25.22 -33.33
N LYS A 935 19.26 -25.57 -34.61
CA LYS A 935 17.96 -25.99 -35.18
C LYS A 935 16.90 -24.89 -35.36
N GLY A 936 17.28 -23.62 -35.22
CA GLY A 936 16.44 -22.48 -35.58
C GLY A 936 16.14 -22.43 -37.09
N THR A 937 14.95 -21.93 -37.43
CA THR A 937 14.51 -21.77 -38.83
C THR A 937 14.28 -20.30 -39.17
N VAL A 938 14.77 -19.87 -40.33
CA VAL A 938 14.40 -18.58 -40.95
C VAL A 938 13.78 -18.82 -42.31
N ASN A 939 12.62 -18.20 -42.57
CA ASN A 939 11.94 -18.23 -43.87
C ASN A 939 11.97 -16.82 -44.47
N LEU A 940 12.44 -16.68 -45.70
CA LEU A 940 12.54 -15.42 -46.43
C LEU A 940 11.69 -15.49 -47.69
N ASP A 941 10.81 -14.51 -47.91
CA ASP A 941 9.93 -14.44 -49.08
C ASP A 941 10.27 -13.25 -50.00
N GLY A 942 10.27 -13.48 -51.32
CA GLY A 942 10.45 -12.43 -52.33
C GLY A 942 11.70 -11.56 -52.15
N SER A 943 11.52 -10.26 -51.92
CA SER A 943 12.59 -9.26 -51.78
C SER A 943 13.36 -9.30 -50.45
N ALA A 944 13.02 -10.23 -49.56
CA ALA A 944 13.59 -10.40 -48.22
C ALA A 944 15.07 -10.88 -48.20
N VAL A 945 15.70 -11.05 -49.37
CA VAL A 945 17.09 -11.49 -49.48
C VAL A 945 18.04 -10.37 -49.03
N PRO A 946 19.14 -10.68 -48.30
CA PRO A 946 20.15 -9.69 -47.94
C PRO A 946 20.81 -9.04 -49.16
N ASN A 947 20.83 -7.71 -49.15
CA ASN A 947 21.48 -6.85 -50.14
C ASN A 947 22.83 -6.40 -49.59
N PHE A 948 23.91 -6.83 -50.24
CA PHE A 948 25.28 -6.42 -49.91
C PHE A 948 25.51 -4.94 -50.19
N ALA A 949 26.52 -4.37 -49.53
CA ALA A 949 27.09 -3.09 -49.94
C ALA A 949 27.67 -3.20 -51.35
N SER A 950 27.65 -2.10 -52.12
CA SER A 950 28.21 -2.11 -53.46
C SER A 950 29.71 -2.44 -53.46
N ASP A 951 30.16 -3.21 -54.43
CA ASP A 951 31.59 -3.44 -54.65
C ASP A 951 32.33 -2.10 -54.81
N GLY A 952 33.50 -1.96 -54.20
CA GLY A 952 34.26 -0.70 -54.13
C GLY A 952 33.73 0.36 -53.16
N SER A 953 32.73 0.05 -52.32
CA SER A 953 32.27 0.95 -51.25
C SER A 953 33.25 1.06 -50.07
N GLY A 954 34.24 0.16 -49.99
CA GLY A 954 35.15 0.03 -48.85
C GLY A 954 34.57 -0.77 -47.68
N ILE A 955 33.34 -1.28 -47.80
CA ILE A 955 32.73 -2.20 -46.84
C ILE A 955 32.96 -3.64 -47.31
N THR A 956 33.54 -4.48 -46.46
CA THR A 956 33.91 -5.85 -46.83
C THR A 956 33.41 -6.91 -45.86
N ASP A 957 33.71 -8.17 -46.17
CA ASP A 957 33.57 -9.35 -45.30
C ASP A 957 32.13 -9.60 -44.80
N GLN A 958 31.12 -9.07 -45.49
CA GLN A 958 29.72 -9.25 -45.13
C GLN A 958 29.27 -10.70 -45.36
N ILE A 959 28.24 -11.14 -44.62
CA ILE A 959 27.69 -12.49 -44.75
C ILE A 959 26.18 -12.38 -44.95
N ALA A 960 25.64 -12.89 -46.04
CA ALA A 960 24.18 -12.90 -46.23
C ALA A 960 23.52 -13.92 -45.30
N PHE A 961 23.97 -15.18 -45.36
CA PHE A 961 23.39 -16.30 -44.63
C PHE A 961 24.45 -17.03 -43.82
N ARG A 962 24.26 -17.13 -42.51
CA ARG A 962 25.11 -17.91 -41.61
C ARG A 962 24.29 -19.01 -40.96
N ILE A 963 24.73 -20.27 -41.11
CA ILE A 963 24.02 -21.46 -40.62
C ILE A 963 24.97 -22.26 -39.74
N ILE A 964 24.57 -22.52 -38.50
CA ILE A 964 25.42 -23.12 -37.47
C ILE A 964 24.73 -24.33 -36.85
N GLY A 965 25.38 -25.49 -36.89
CA GLY A 965 24.88 -26.70 -36.23
C GLY A 965 23.87 -27.50 -37.07
N ASP A 966 23.79 -28.80 -36.77
CA ASP A 966 22.87 -29.71 -37.44
C ASP A 966 21.40 -29.32 -37.21
N GLY A 967 20.65 -29.27 -38.31
CA GLY A 967 19.22 -28.94 -38.35
C GLY A 967 18.86 -27.45 -38.36
N ALA A 968 19.82 -26.52 -38.22
CA ALA A 968 19.56 -25.11 -38.48
C ALA A 968 19.24 -24.90 -39.97
N THR A 969 18.23 -24.09 -40.29
CA THR A 969 17.72 -23.95 -41.67
C THR A 969 17.41 -22.50 -42.04
N ILE A 970 17.87 -22.06 -43.21
CA ILE A 970 17.42 -20.82 -43.85
C ILE A 970 16.75 -21.19 -45.17
N LYS A 971 15.49 -20.80 -45.35
CA LYS A 971 14.69 -21.05 -46.56
C LYS A 971 14.46 -19.77 -47.31
N THR A 972 14.80 -19.75 -48.59
CA THR A 972 14.58 -18.61 -49.50
C THR A 972 13.52 -18.98 -50.53
N ASN A 973 12.42 -18.22 -50.56
CA ASN A 973 11.37 -18.34 -51.57
C ASN A 973 11.56 -17.23 -52.61
N ILE A 974 12.44 -17.46 -53.59
CA ILE A 974 12.74 -16.55 -54.69
C ILE A 974 12.08 -17.02 -55.98
N ALA A 975 11.82 -16.10 -56.92
CA ALA A 975 11.20 -16.44 -58.19
C ALA A 975 12.04 -17.50 -58.94
N PRO A 976 11.40 -18.53 -59.56
CA PRO A 976 12.11 -19.57 -60.28
C PRO A 976 13.11 -19.00 -61.29
N GLY A 977 14.34 -19.52 -61.29
CA GLY A 977 15.43 -19.07 -62.16
C GLY A 977 16.21 -17.83 -61.65
N THR A 978 15.87 -17.28 -60.48
CA THR A 978 16.65 -16.21 -59.85
C THR A 978 17.90 -16.80 -59.17
N LEU A 979 19.07 -16.20 -59.45
CA LEU A 979 20.33 -16.54 -58.79
C LEU A 979 20.60 -15.59 -57.63
N LEU A 980 20.90 -16.12 -56.45
CA LEU A 980 21.32 -15.33 -55.28
C LEU A 980 22.77 -14.86 -55.47
N ASP A 981 23.10 -13.60 -55.19
CA ASP A 981 24.41 -13.04 -55.56
C ASP A 981 25.24 -12.53 -54.37
N ALA A 982 26.44 -13.09 -54.19
CA ALA A 982 27.51 -12.50 -53.38
C ALA A 982 28.16 -11.30 -54.11
N SER A 983 27.46 -10.18 -54.14
CA SER A 983 27.85 -8.97 -54.90
C SER A 983 28.79 -8.02 -54.17
N GLY A 984 28.93 -8.13 -52.84
CA GLY A 984 29.83 -7.28 -52.05
C GLY A 984 31.29 -7.74 -52.06
N GLU A 985 32.21 -6.81 -51.86
CA GLU A 985 33.66 -7.09 -51.77
C GLU A 985 33.97 -8.04 -50.60
N ARG A 986 34.76 -9.09 -50.85
CA ARG A 986 35.13 -10.17 -49.89
C ARG A 986 33.95 -10.77 -49.12
N SER A 987 32.74 -10.65 -49.64
CA SER A 987 31.52 -11.05 -48.95
C SER A 987 31.20 -12.53 -49.17
N VAL A 988 30.39 -13.11 -48.30
CA VAL A 988 30.03 -14.54 -48.32
C VAL A 988 28.53 -14.66 -48.46
N LEU A 989 28.04 -15.40 -49.46
CA LEU A 989 26.61 -15.64 -49.60
C LEU A 989 26.12 -16.65 -48.54
N PHE A 990 26.69 -17.85 -48.49
CA PHE A 990 26.40 -18.84 -47.44
C PHE A 990 27.63 -19.21 -46.62
N ARG A 991 27.54 -19.04 -45.31
CA ARG A 991 28.52 -19.50 -44.32
C ARG A 991 27.93 -20.68 -43.55
N ILE A 992 28.50 -21.88 -43.72
CA ILE A 992 28.00 -23.14 -43.16
C ILE A 992 28.98 -23.62 -42.09
N GLU A 993 28.53 -23.81 -40.85
CA GLU A 993 29.40 -24.03 -39.70
C GLU A 993 28.93 -25.18 -38.79
N ASP A 994 29.90 -25.81 -38.13
CA ASP A 994 29.74 -26.70 -36.99
C ASP A 994 28.65 -27.79 -37.13
N GLY A 995 28.58 -28.45 -38.28
CA GLY A 995 27.61 -29.53 -38.53
C GLY A 995 26.40 -29.13 -39.35
N ALA A 996 26.29 -27.85 -39.74
CA ALA A 996 25.23 -27.38 -40.63
C ALA A 996 25.35 -28.00 -42.03
N LYS A 997 24.22 -28.09 -42.73
CA LYS A 997 24.13 -28.73 -44.06
C LYS A 997 23.43 -27.81 -45.05
N GLN A 998 23.98 -27.71 -46.26
CA GLN A 998 23.35 -27.05 -47.39
C GLN A 998 23.28 -28.03 -48.56
N ALA A 999 22.08 -28.40 -49.02
CA ALA A 999 21.90 -29.41 -50.06
C ALA A 999 20.78 -29.03 -51.05
N GLY A 1000 20.88 -29.52 -52.29
CA GLY A 1000 19.86 -29.36 -53.34
C GLY A 1000 20.40 -28.72 -54.61
N SER A 1001 19.50 -28.20 -55.47
CA SER A 1001 19.87 -27.36 -56.60
C SER A 1001 20.25 -25.97 -56.08
N LEU A 1002 21.54 -25.66 -56.11
CA LEU A 1002 22.08 -24.41 -55.60
C LEU A 1002 22.27 -23.43 -56.76
N LEU A 1003 21.49 -22.36 -56.79
CA LEU A 1003 21.48 -21.34 -57.85
C LEU A 1003 22.07 -20.03 -57.32
N MET A 1004 23.34 -19.76 -57.64
CA MET A 1004 24.04 -18.58 -57.11
C MET A 1004 24.97 -17.88 -58.11
N LYS A 1005 25.19 -16.60 -57.84
CA LYS A 1005 26.20 -15.73 -58.41
C LYS A 1005 27.20 -15.32 -57.34
N THR A 1006 28.42 -15.10 -57.77
CA THR A 1006 29.51 -14.57 -56.95
C THR A 1006 30.16 -13.45 -57.74
N SER A 1007 29.55 -12.26 -57.73
CA SER A 1007 29.96 -11.14 -58.59
C SER A 1007 30.90 -10.12 -57.95
N GLY A 1008 30.96 -10.05 -56.61
CA GLY A 1008 31.85 -9.14 -55.89
C GLY A 1008 33.33 -9.54 -55.96
N THR A 1009 34.22 -8.56 -55.91
CA THR A 1009 35.67 -8.80 -55.86
C THR A 1009 36.06 -9.60 -54.61
N GLY A 1010 36.74 -10.74 -54.80
CA GLY A 1010 37.18 -11.63 -53.72
C GLY A 1010 36.03 -12.30 -52.94
N SER A 1011 34.80 -12.22 -53.42
CA SER A 1011 33.63 -12.75 -52.72
C SER A 1011 33.53 -14.28 -52.85
N ARG A 1012 32.70 -14.89 -52.00
CA ARG A 1012 32.54 -16.36 -51.89
C ARG A 1012 31.06 -16.72 -52.00
N GLY A 1013 30.74 -17.67 -52.87
CA GLY A 1013 29.39 -18.23 -52.96
C GLY A 1013 29.04 -19.01 -51.69
N ILE A 1014 29.84 -20.04 -51.38
CA ILE A 1014 29.69 -20.82 -50.14
C ILE A 1014 31.03 -20.91 -49.42
N TRP A 1015 31.01 -20.69 -48.11
CA TRP A 1015 32.10 -21.02 -47.21
C TRP A 1015 31.63 -22.03 -46.17
N ALA A 1016 32.06 -23.29 -46.30
CA ALA A 1016 31.80 -24.34 -45.33
C ALA A 1016 33.00 -24.54 -44.41
N THR A 1017 32.79 -24.55 -43.10
CA THR A 1017 33.84 -24.76 -42.11
C THR A 1017 33.36 -25.60 -40.93
N GLY A 1018 34.30 -26.19 -40.20
CA GLY A 1018 34.02 -26.95 -39.00
C GLY A 1018 33.61 -28.39 -39.28
N LYS A 1019 33.91 -29.27 -38.34
CA LYS A 1019 33.70 -30.72 -38.47
C LYS A 1019 32.22 -31.04 -38.64
N GLY A 1020 31.91 -31.85 -39.64
CA GLY A 1020 30.55 -32.35 -39.91
C GLY A 1020 29.68 -31.39 -40.73
N SER A 1021 30.15 -30.18 -41.02
CA SER A 1021 29.51 -29.28 -41.97
C SER A 1021 29.57 -29.86 -43.37
N ASN A 1022 28.47 -29.80 -44.12
CA ASN A 1022 28.38 -30.44 -45.44
C ASN A 1022 27.67 -29.57 -46.49
N VAL A 1023 28.21 -29.53 -47.70
CA VAL A 1023 27.58 -28.89 -48.86
C VAL A 1023 27.36 -29.93 -49.95
N LEU A 1024 26.13 -30.08 -50.44
CA LEU A 1024 25.79 -31.02 -51.52
C LEU A 1024 25.08 -30.27 -52.65
N ALA A 1025 25.84 -29.92 -53.69
CA ALA A 1025 25.29 -29.34 -54.91
C ALA A 1025 24.81 -30.46 -55.83
N GLU A 1026 23.49 -30.64 -55.91
CA GLU A 1026 22.85 -31.67 -56.74
C GLU A 1026 22.88 -31.29 -58.24
N ALA A 1027 22.54 -32.25 -59.10
CA ALA A 1027 22.35 -32.01 -60.52
C ALA A 1027 21.34 -30.86 -60.77
N GLY A 1028 21.69 -29.92 -61.65
CA GLY A 1028 20.92 -28.69 -61.87
C GLY A 1028 21.30 -27.52 -60.95
N SER A 1029 22.37 -27.62 -60.16
CA SER A 1029 22.99 -26.45 -59.53
C SER A 1029 23.70 -25.56 -60.58
N ASP A 1030 23.69 -24.25 -60.38
CA ASP A 1030 24.34 -23.25 -61.25
C ASP A 1030 25.15 -22.26 -60.40
N PHE A 1031 26.47 -22.30 -60.59
CA PHE A 1031 27.43 -21.42 -59.94
C PHE A 1031 28.01 -20.44 -60.97
N GLN A 1032 27.63 -19.16 -60.88
CA GLN A 1032 28.15 -18.10 -61.74
C GLN A 1032 29.19 -17.26 -61.00
N ILE A 1033 30.47 -17.51 -61.25
CA ILE A 1033 31.58 -16.90 -60.52
C ILE A 1033 32.15 -15.76 -61.38
N LEU A 1034 31.66 -14.55 -61.13
CA LEU A 1034 31.82 -13.40 -62.03
C LEU A 1034 32.86 -12.37 -61.53
N GLY A 1035 33.05 -12.26 -60.22
CA GLY A 1035 33.95 -11.28 -59.61
C GLY A 1035 35.43 -11.63 -59.77
N ALA A 1036 36.29 -10.63 -59.80
CA ALA A 1036 37.74 -10.85 -59.79
C ALA A 1036 38.14 -11.55 -58.47
N GLN A 1037 38.98 -12.60 -58.54
CA GLN A 1037 39.39 -13.43 -57.40
C GLN A 1037 38.22 -14.06 -56.60
N ALA A 1038 37.00 -14.07 -57.17
CA ALA A 1038 35.84 -14.68 -56.53
C ALA A 1038 35.96 -16.20 -56.47
N GLN A 1039 35.32 -16.81 -55.47
CA GLN A 1039 35.34 -18.25 -55.24
C GLN A 1039 33.90 -18.79 -55.23
N GLY A 1040 33.65 -19.87 -55.97
CA GLY A 1040 32.34 -20.55 -55.91
C GLY A 1040 32.14 -21.20 -54.54
N LEU A 1041 33.09 -22.03 -54.13
CA LEU A 1041 33.02 -22.82 -52.91
C LEU A 1041 34.36 -22.81 -52.16
N TYR A 1042 34.35 -22.50 -50.86
CA TYR A 1042 35.51 -22.53 -49.99
C TYR A 1042 35.26 -23.47 -48.81
N VAL A 1043 36.05 -24.53 -48.67
CA VAL A 1043 35.82 -25.60 -47.69
C VAL A 1043 37.02 -25.72 -46.75
N THR A 1044 36.76 -25.50 -45.47
CA THR A 1044 37.78 -25.40 -44.42
C THR A 1044 37.39 -26.23 -43.19
N GLY A 1045 38.28 -26.35 -42.20
CA GLY A 1045 37.94 -26.83 -40.87
C GLY A 1045 37.34 -28.23 -40.72
N GLY A 1046 37.58 -29.14 -41.66
CA GLY A 1046 37.04 -30.50 -41.62
C GLY A 1046 35.62 -30.61 -42.18
N ALA A 1047 35.15 -29.57 -42.87
CA ALA A 1047 33.91 -29.60 -43.64
C ALA A 1047 34.08 -30.43 -44.92
N THR A 1048 32.96 -30.92 -45.45
CA THR A 1048 32.91 -31.66 -46.71
C THR A 1048 32.02 -30.94 -47.72
N ALA A 1049 32.35 -31.05 -49.01
CA ALA A 1049 31.46 -30.61 -50.06
C ALA A 1049 31.50 -31.54 -51.28
N THR A 1050 30.37 -31.65 -51.97
CA THR A 1050 30.26 -32.43 -53.21
C THR A 1050 29.57 -31.62 -54.29
N LEU A 1051 30.20 -31.51 -55.46
CA LEU A 1051 29.60 -31.03 -56.70
C LEU A 1051 29.19 -32.25 -57.53
N LYS A 1052 27.90 -32.54 -57.62
CA LYS A 1052 27.40 -33.72 -58.36
C LYS A 1052 27.47 -33.53 -59.87
N GLN A 1053 27.55 -34.65 -60.58
CA GLN A 1053 27.45 -34.65 -62.04
C GLN A 1053 26.15 -33.94 -62.49
N GLY A 1054 26.27 -32.99 -63.42
CA GLY A 1054 25.16 -32.13 -63.85
C GLY A 1054 25.00 -30.82 -63.08
N ALA A 1055 25.87 -30.52 -62.10
CA ALA A 1055 26.08 -29.15 -61.65
C ALA A 1055 26.87 -28.37 -62.71
N SER A 1056 26.51 -27.10 -62.92
CA SER A 1056 27.19 -26.21 -63.86
C SER A 1056 27.95 -25.13 -63.11
N VAL A 1057 29.15 -24.83 -63.59
CA VAL A 1057 29.97 -23.74 -63.07
C VAL A 1057 30.42 -22.89 -64.25
N ASN A 1058 30.11 -21.60 -64.20
CA ASN A 1058 30.56 -20.61 -65.17
C ASN A 1058 31.54 -19.66 -64.49
N LEU A 1059 32.78 -19.63 -64.97
CA LEU A 1059 33.80 -18.71 -64.50
C LEU A 1059 33.91 -17.54 -65.47
N VAL A 1060 33.74 -16.31 -64.98
CA VAL A 1060 33.87 -15.08 -65.77
C VAL A 1060 34.89 -14.06 -65.21
N GLY A 1061 35.17 -14.06 -63.90
CA GLY A 1061 36.09 -13.10 -63.28
C GLY A 1061 37.58 -13.43 -63.43
N ASP A 1062 38.44 -12.40 -63.56
CA ASP A 1062 39.90 -12.57 -63.58
C ASP A 1062 40.40 -13.17 -62.26
N GLY A 1063 41.16 -14.26 -62.34
CA GLY A 1063 41.64 -15.00 -61.16
C GLY A 1063 40.54 -15.73 -60.36
N ALA A 1064 39.32 -15.86 -60.89
CA ALA A 1064 38.23 -16.60 -60.24
C ALA A 1064 38.58 -18.08 -60.03
N VAL A 1065 38.01 -18.67 -58.98
CA VAL A 1065 38.26 -20.05 -58.54
C VAL A 1065 36.95 -20.82 -58.45
N VAL A 1066 36.85 -22.03 -59.03
CA VAL A 1066 35.66 -22.90 -58.84
C VAL A 1066 35.48 -23.19 -57.37
N ALA A 1067 36.50 -23.82 -56.77
CA ALA A 1067 36.50 -24.13 -55.36
C ALA A 1067 37.91 -24.24 -54.76
N GLU A 1068 38.02 -23.94 -53.47
CA GLU A 1068 39.23 -24.10 -52.68
C GLU A 1068 38.95 -24.99 -51.47
N VAL A 1069 39.79 -26.01 -51.25
CA VAL A 1069 39.77 -26.86 -50.05
C VAL A 1069 41.03 -26.62 -49.23
N ASP A 1070 40.85 -26.11 -48.01
CA ASP A 1070 41.94 -25.83 -47.08
C ASP A 1070 41.79 -26.73 -45.84
N GLY A 1071 42.85 -27.41 -45.42
CA GLY A 1071 42.81 -28.22 -44.21
C GLY A 1071 42.88 -27.40 -42.92
N ASN A 1072 43.12 -26.09 -42.96
CA ASN A 1072 43.01 -25.23 -41.79
C ASN A 1072 41.55 -24.83 -41.52
N GLU A 1073 41.25 -24.48 -40.27
CA GLU A 1073 40.00 -23.86 -39.84
C GLU A 1073 40.25 -22.38 -39.54
N TYR A 1074 39.26 -21.54 -39.87
CA TYR A 1074 39.38 -20.10 -39.72
C TYR A 1074 38.17 -19.51 -38.97
N ALA A 1075 38.46 -18.64 -38.01
CA ALA A 1075 37.46 -17.80 -37.35
C ALA A 1075 36.91 -16.72 -38.31
N LEU A 1076 35.86 -16.01 -37.87
CA LEU A 1076 35.22 -14.93 -38.63
C LEU A 1076 36.11 -13.70 -38.87
N ASP A 1077 37.20 -13.56 -38.10
CA ASP A 1077 38.22 -12.53 -38.28
C ASP A 1077 39.37 -12.98 -39.20
N GLY A 1078 39.33 -14.23 -39.68
CA GLY A 1078 40.35 -14.83 -40.53
C GLY A 1078 41.53 -15.46 -39.79
N SER A 1079 41.53 -15.48 -38.46
CA SER A 1079 42.57 -16.18 -37.68
C SER A 1079 42.43 -17.70 -37.80
N ILE A 1080 43.56 -18.41 -37.86
CA ILE A 1080 43.58 -19.87 -37.90
C ILE A 1080 43.24 -20.42 -36.50
N THR A 1081 42.18 -21.21 -36.39
CA THR A 1081 41.74 -21.85 -35.14
C THR A 1081 42.24 -23.27 -34.99
N GLN A 1082 42.33 -24.02 -36.09
CA GLN A 1082 42.84 -25.39 -36.15
C GLN A 1082 43.57 -25.63 -37.47
N THR A 1083 44.50 -26.58 -37.51
CA THR A 1083 45.26 -26.94 -38.71
C THR A 1083 45.06 -28.42 -39.06
N ASN A 1084 45.12 -28.77 -40.35
CA ASN A 1084 45.04 -30.17 -40.83
C ASN A 1084 43.78 -30.93 -40.36
N THR A 1085 42.65 -30.26 -40.34
CA THR A 1085 41.34 -30.73 -39.87
C THR A 1085 40.64 -31.73 -40.79
N GLY A 1086 41.19 -31.97 -41.99
CA GLY A 1086 40.72 -33.01 -42.92
C GLY A 1086 39.55 -32.59 -43.83
N SER A 1087 39.48 -31.32 -44.23
CA SER A 1087 38.49 -30.81 -45.18
C SER A 1087 38.51 -31.56 -46.52
N VAL A 1088 37.35 -31.80 -47.13
CA VAL A 1088 37.24 -32.56 -48.40
C VAL A 1088 36.32 -31.87 -49.39
N ILE A 1089 36.74 -31.75 -50.65
CA ILE A 1089 35.87 -31.44 -51.79
C ILE A 1089 35.85 -32.65 -52.73
N THR A 1090 34.66 -33.07 -53.16
CA THR A 1090 34.47 -34.07 -54.22
C THR A 1090 33.84 -33.40 -55.44
N ASN A 1091 34.53 -33.41 -56.57
CA ASN A 1091 34.02 -32.90 -57.85
C ASN A 1091 33.64 -34.06 -58.78
N GLU A 1092 32.36 -34.25 -59.03
CA GLU A 1092 31.80 -35.13 -60.07
C GLU A 1092 31.29 -34.34 -61.29
N ALA A 1093 31.34 -33.00 -61.24
CA ALA A 1093 30.84 -32.12 -62.28
C ALA A 1093 31.88 -31.85 -63.37
N ASP A 1094 31.40 -31.68 -64.61
CA ASP A 1094 32.21 -31.22 -65.72
C ASP A 1094 32.33 -29.69 -65.65
N ILE A 1095 33.55 -29.19 -65.48
CA ILE A 1095 33.85 -27.77 -65.33
C ILE A 1095 34.53 -27.28 -66.61
N SER A 1096 34.08 -26.14 -67.14
CA SER A 1096 34.77 -25.47 -68.24
C SER A 1096 34.93 -23.97 -67.95
N SER A 1097 35.95 -23.36 -68.55
CA SER A 1097 36.19 -21.93 -68.43
C SER A 1097 36.67 -21.33 -69.76
N PRO A 1098 36.03 -20.26 -70.26
CA PRO A 1098 36.48 -19.53 -71.44
C PRO A 1098 37.52 -18.44 -71.15
N LEU A 1099 37.91 -18.23 -69.88
CA LEU A 1099 38.74 -17.09 -69.46
C LEU A 1099 40.23 -17.36 -69.47
N ASN A 1100 41.01 -16.28 -69.38
CA ASN A 1100 42.43 -16.31 -69.06
C ASN A 1100 42.65 -16.24 -67.53
N ASN A 1101 43.77 -16.75 -67.02
CA ASN A 1101 44.15 -16.76 -65.59
C ASN A 1101 43.15 -17.42 -64.61
N ALA A 1102 42.19 -18.20 -65.10
CA ALA A 1102 41.21 -18.88 -64.24
C ALA A 1102 41.86 -20.05 -63.49
N LYS A 1103 41.40 -20.31 -62.26
CA LYS A 1103 41.82 -21.47 -61.46
C LYS A 1103 40.64 -22.40 -61.27
N GLY A 1104 40.81 -23.68 -61.56
CA GLY A 1104 39.75 -24.66 -61.37
C GLY A 1104 39.62 -24.90 -59.87
N PHE A 1105 40.51 -25.70 -59.33
CA PHE A 1105 40.50 -26.02 -57.91
C PHE A 1105 41.81 -25.65 -57.24
N ILE A 1106 41.72 -25.27 -55.97
CA ILE A 1106 42.88 -25.08 -55.09
C ILE A 1106 42.76 -26.06 -53.94
N THR A 1107 43.84 -26.76 -53.61
CA THR A 1107 43.92 -27.61 -52.42
C THR A 1107 45.12 -27.21 -51.58
N ARG A 1108 44.88 -26.93 -50.30
CA ARG A 1108 45.85 -26.33 -49.37
C ARG A 1108 45.90 -26.99 -48.01
N ASN A 1109 47.06 -26.91 -47.37
CA ASN A 1109 47.27 -27.30 -45.96
C ASN A 1109 46.61 -28.64 -45.58
N GLN A 1110 46.87 -29.70 -46.35
CA GLN A 1110 46.30 -31.05 -46.20
C GLN A 1110 44.80 -31.21 -46.49
N GLY A 1111 44.12 -30.17 -46.98
CA GLY A 1111 42.81 -30.28 -47.62
C GLY A 1111 42.84 -31.31 -48.75
N LEU A 1112 41.74 -32.03 -48.98
CA LEU A 1112 41.66 -33.09 -49.99
C LEU A 1112 40.65 -32.72 -51.09
N LEU A 1113 41.12 -32.67 -52.33
CA LEU A 1113 40.27 -32.63 -53.52
C LEU A 1113 40.20 -34.01 -54.15
N ILE A 1114 38.99 -34.55 -54.31
CA ILE A 1114 38.70 -35.78 -55.07
C ILE A 1114 37.99 -35.39 -56.35
N ASN A 1115 38.59 -35.60 -57.51
CA ASN A 1115 38.02 -35.28 -58.81
C ASN A 1115 37.66 -36.54 -59.61
N SER A 1116 36.44 -36.60 -60.13
CA SER A 1116 35.96 -37.60 -61.08
C SER A 1116 35.29 -37.00 -62.32
N GLY A 1117 34.96 -35.70 -62.30
CA GLY A 1117 34.49 -34.95 -63.46
C GLY A 1117 35.62 -34.46 -64.38
N ASN A 1118 35.25 -33.92 -65.55
CA ASN A 1118 36.22 -33.33 -66.48
C ASN A 1118 36.49 -31.84 -66.15
N ILE A 1119 37.72 -31.39 -66.39
CA ILE A 1119 38.11 -29.97 -66.28
C ILE A 1119 38.63 -29.53 -67.65
N ASP A 1120 37.91 -28.66 -68.36
CA ASP A 1120 38.28 -28.19 -69.71
C ASP A 1120 38.39 -26.66 -69.78
N PHE A 1121 39.60 -26.15 -69.58
CA PHE A 1121 39.97 -24.73 -69.59
C PHE A 1121 40.81 -24.38 -70.82
N THR A 1122 40.56 -25.05 -71.95
CA THR A 1122 41.35 -24.89 -73.19
C THR A 1122 41.03 -23.62 -73.98
N ALA A 1123 39.89 -22.97 -73.71
CA ALA A 1123 39.41 -21.84 -74.48
C ALA A 1123 40.10 -20.49 -74.16
N GLY A 1124 40.66 -20.29 -72.96
CA GLY A 1124 41.47 -19.11 -72.60
C GLY A 1124 42.97 -19.38 -72.53
N THR A 1125 43.77 -18.54 -71.87
CA THR A 1125 45.25 -18.68 -71.72
C THR A 1125 45.72 -18.50 -70.26
N ASP A 1126 46.87 -19.07 -69.90
CA ASP A 1126 47.47 -18.98 -68.54
C ASP A 1126 46.58 -19.50 -67.40
N ASN A 1127 45.70 -20.45 -67.72
CA ASN A 1127 44.79 -21.07 -66.75
C ASN A 1127 45.51 -22.12 -65.89
N ILE A 1128 45.00 -22.36 -64.67
CA ILE A 1128 45.41 -23.48 -63.82
C ILE A 1128 44.23 -24.42 -63.59
N GLY A 1129 44.35 -25.70 -63.95
CA GLY A 1129 43.31 -26.69 -63.69
C GLY A 1129 43.16 -26.98 -62.21
N VAL A 1130 44.24 -27.46 -61.59
CA VAL A 1130 44.32 -27.73 -60.14
C VAL A 1130 45.62 -27.16 -59.58
N TRP A 1131 45.53 -26.40 -58.49
CA TRP A 1131 46.68 -25.90 -57.73
C TRP A 1131 46.76 -26.64 -56.39
N VAL A 1132 47.85 -27.38 -56.18
CA VAL A 1132 48.15 -28.13 -54.96
C VAL A 1132 49.25 -27.39 -54.18
N ASP A 1133 48.91 -26.78 -53.05
CA ASP A 1133 49.84 -26.00 -52.20
C ASP A 1133 49.84 -26.57 -50.77
N ASN A 1134 50.77 -27.50 -50.51
CA ASN A 1134 50.73 -28.38 -49.33
C ASN A 1134 49.39 -29.14 -49.15
N GLY A 1135 48.61 -29.29 -50.22
CA GLY A 1135 47.30 -29.96 -50.23
C GLY A 1135 47.35 -31.42 -50.71
N ARG A 1136 46.19 -32.06 -50.81
CA ARG A 1136 46.02 -33.42 -51.35
C ARG A 1136 45.06 -33.40 -52.52
N PHE A 1137 45.42 -34.15 -53.57
CA PHE A 1137 44.64 -34.26 -54.80
C PHE A 1137 44.52 -35.72 -55.26
N GLU A 1138 43.30 -36.20 -55.41
CA GLU A 1138 42.96 -37.51 -55.94
C GLU A 1138 42.16 -37.35 -57.23
N ASN A 1139 42.65 -37.89 -58.34
CA ASN A 1139 41.97 -37.80 -59.64
C ASN A 1139 41.63 -39.18 -60.19
N THR A 1140 40.35 -39.35 -60.51
CA THR A 1140 39.76 -40.50 -61.20
C THR A 1140 39.04 -40.08 -62.48
N GLY A 1141 38.97 -38.77 -62.76
CA GLY A 1141 38.28 -38.20 -63.90
C GLY A 1141 38.99 -38.48 -65.22
N SER A 1142 38.25 -38.41 -66.32
CA SER A 1142 38.73 -38.84 -67.63
C SER A 1142 39.59 -37.80 -68.38
N ARG A 1143 39.48 -36.49 -68.07
CA ARG A 1143 40.24 -35.43 -68.77
C ARG A 1143 40.45 -34.15 -67.93
N ILE A 1144 41.68 -33.65 -67.86
CA ILE A 1144 42.04 -32.31 -67.35
C ILE A 1144 42.81 -31.56 -68.44
N ALA A 1145 42.09 -30.80 -69.27
CA ALA A 1145 42.66 -30.07 -70.40
C ALA A 1145 42.69 -28.57 -70.11
N VAL A 1146 43.86 -27.96 -70.13
CA VAL A 1146 44.04 -26.54 -69.75
C VAL A 1146 45.02 -25.88 -70.71
N ASN A 1147 44.67 -24.71 -71.23
CA ASN A 1147 45.62 -23.87 -71.95
C ASN A 1147 46.39 -23.02 -70.93
N GLY A 1148 47.46 -23.60 -70.39
CA GLY A 1148 48.19 -23.14 -69.22
C GLY A 1148 48.81 -24.32 -68.45
N VAL A 1149 48.55 -24.40 -67.15
CA VAL A 1149 49.05 -25.47 -66.27
C VAL A 1149 47.90 -26.37 -65.81
N ALA A 1150 47.84 -27.61 -66.29
CA ALA A 1150 46.81 -28.57 -65.86
C ALA A 1150 46.86 -28.86 -64.35
N LEU A 1151 48.07 -29.05 -63.82
CA LEU A 1151 48.33 -29.31 -62.40
C LEU A 1151 49.57 -28.53 -61.95
N PHE A 1152 49.38 -27.55 -61.07
CA PHE A 1152 50.45 -26.76 -60.47
C PHE A 1152 50.68 -27.21 -59.02
N VAL A 1153 51.91 -27.57 -58.66
CA VAL A 1153 52.22 -28.19 -57.36
C VAL A 1153 53.33 -27.44 -56.67
N GLU A 1154 53.08 -27.03 -55.43
CA GLU A 1154 54.07 -26.42 -54.55
C GLU A 1154 53.86 -26.87 -53.10
N GLY A 1155 54.88 -26.69 -52.25
CA GLY A 1155 54.84 -27.13 -50.85
C GLY A 1155 55.30 -28.57 -50.61
N ALA A 1156 56.09 -28.76 -49.54
CA ALA A 1156 56.74 -30.04 -49.22
C ALA A 1156 55.78 -31.15 -48.80
N GLN A 1157 54.53 -30.82 -48.44
CA GLN A 1157 53.53 -31.78 -47.95
C GLN A 1157 52.45 -32.12 -48.99
N SER A 1158 52.63 -31.71 -50.25
CA SER A 1158 51.67 -31.97 -51.33
C SER A 1158 51.60 -33.45 -51.69
N GLN A 1159 50.39 -34.02 -51.80
CA GLN A 1159 50.17 -35.43 -52.17
C GLN A 1159 49.22 -35.53 -53.36
N ILE A 1160 49.61 -36.29 -54.38
CA ILE A 1160 48.83 -36.46 -55.61
C ILE A 1160 48.70 -37.94 -55.93
N THR A 1161 47.47 -38.39 -56.14
CA THR A 1161 47.14 -39.73 -56.61
C THR A 1161 46.23 -39.61 -57.83
N SER A 1162 46.69 -40.05 -59.00
CA SER A 1162 45.86 -40.04 -60.22
C SER A 1162 45.75 -41.45 -60.79
N THR A 1163 44.52 -41.93 -60.98
CA THR A 1163 44.20 -43.21 -61.61
C THR A 1163 43.39 -43.06 -62.90
N GLY A 1164 42.97 -41.83 -63.24
CA GLY A 1164 42.40 -41.45 -64.54
C GLY A 1164 43.09 -40.21 -65.16
N GLY A 1165 42.78 -39.89 -66.42
CA GLY A 1165 43.16 -38.65 -67.13
C GLY A 1165 44.17 -38.81 -68.28
N ASP A 1166 43.88 -38.13 -69.40
CA ASP A 1166 44.77 -37.74 -70.51
C ASP A 1166 45.05 -36.22 -70.43
#